data_AF-F2UK59-F1
#
_entry.id   AF-F2UK59-F1
#
_cell.length_a   1.000
_cell.length_b   1.000
_cell.length_c   1.000
_cell.angle_alpha   90.00
_cell.angle_beta   90.00
_cell.angle_gamma   90.00
#
_symmetry.space_group_name_H-M   'P 1'
#
loop_
_entity.id
_entity.type
_entity.pdbx_description
1 polymer ?
#
loop_
_entity_poly.entity_id
_entity_poly.type
_entity_poly.pdbx_seq_one_letter_code
_entity_poly.pdbx_strand_id
1 'polypeptide(L)'
;MRFALLVVLLLHLLQTLSLHCAEAAPSPQVQWSTGDISGPISVAQDVMLEFDMDIVRGAGVITITDGGSDVHTVAVSDMFHVFVDGNCLTVNLPSDLQPSSTYSVLMDAGAVRDASSNSAFVGVADNTTITFSTGSVIYAGPLAGDGKSSGSGTLADPYQSIGHASMQAGPGDTLYITWDRNSIANNSNRYNLAAVGSAAAPVFIKPAPGVTWPYQFVFANAWRLDGSSHVVIEEFTFDGRGALFSHEEMLCKYVWNSKDAKALLGGIAINLRDATYVRIRSNVFQHLQQKAVNIEDGRYVAIENNIIYDVATKSLSGGHGIMRQQGSGTFGTPDVADTYRWDIRGNLIFNVEQRIYSWVPSKGYLNMVLDEGKPINVDETGDVDMTTRITNNVIAYSGIDAIRLKNTPNLEVSHNSIYSADPLGDGITDRDVSGSFANFTIHHNLIMTAPNTFALELDDTLPNAAHSFGNVVLGGAIKPAELPGVTAVTNSIISSLFVDPAGGNFTRASGVPVLGAGVDDGELLFLMTMARNHNISVHPDDWVADHVRDAQTLIDNMPSTVFTSRGQLGQSALEPHRMALYVGVNATWKQEYGAAASQELVLPEDYCTWLDAAAARYKQANGSDYNWIRHGDSVLALDYAARSGDLSVYVVQTPHTYTQTRKLAQAQSPVHVVLAGDAVIDMRNATGLMSCTAFDLVVADSVSGSYERVVVDGLPTSWTYSVSVVHEQSPLAASAGDTVDVIRLTIESSNDSCSSTSTATTMPSTTTATAATTTTTTTTHNGPGDDAGSGTSAMTSGAIGGLVAGVLVGAGIVIAIAFKHANPARRHSRVRCQTTTAADVPPGTAAASADQHTVIPLQEAQGFVIAHTQEQLSVQPNNHKGD
;
A
#
# COMPACT_ATOMS: atom_id res chain seq x y z
N MET A 1 52.44 -10.68 -70.37
CA MET A 1 52.34 -9.36 -69.68
C MET A 1 51.13 -9.26 -68.75
N ARG A 2 49.87 -9.42 -69.18
CA ARG A 2 48.69 -9.18 -68.29
C ARG A 2 48.63 -10.06 -67.02
N PHE A 3 49.08 -11.32 -67.08
CA PHE A 3 49.10 -12.22 -65.91
C PHE A 3 50.15 -11.80 -64.85
N ALA A 4 51.32 -11.34 -65.28
CA ALA A 4 52.36 -10.84 -64.38
C ALA A 4 51.92 -9.55 -63.67
N LEU A 5 51.18 -8.67 -64.36
CA LEU A 5 50.66 -7.46 -63.76
C LEU A 5 49.60 -7.77 -62.68
N LEU A 6 48.75 -8.78 -62.89
CA LEU A 6 47.76 -9.21 -61.89
C LEU A 6 48.43 -9.82 -60.65
N VAL A 7 49.47 -10.65 -60.83
CA VAL A 7 50.25 -11.23 -59.72
C VAL A 7 51.01 -10.14 -58.95
N VAL A 8 51.59 -9.15 -59.63
CA VAL A 8 52.26 -8.02 -58.97
C VAL A 8 51.24 -7.12 -58.26
N LEU A 9 50.04 -6.91 -58.81
CA LEU A 9 48.98 -6.15 -58.14
C LEU A 9 48.44 -6.90 -56.91
N LEU A 10 48.31 -8.23 -56.99
CA LEU A 10 47.88 -9.05 -55.85
C LEU A 10 48.97 -9.09 -54.76
N LEU A 11 50.26 -9.24 -55.13
CA LEU A 11 51.36 -9.11 -54.17
C LEU A 11 51.45 -7.70 -53.56
N HIS A 12 51.21 -6.64 -54.33
CA HIS A 12 51.16 -5.28 -53.78
C HIS A 12 49.96 -5.10 -52.85
N LEU A 13 48.78 -5.63 -53.19
CA LEU A 13 47.60 -5.58 -52.31
C LEU A 13 47.82 -6.36 -51.00
N LEU A 14 48.53 -7.49 -51.06
CA LEU A 14 48.99 -8.26 -49.90
C LEU A 14 50.16 -7.60 -49.14
N GLN A 15 50.90 -6.67 -49.74
CA GLN A 15 51.98 -5.89 -49.11
C GLN A 15 51.53 -4.50 -48.64
N THR A 16 50.34 -4.03 -49.02
CA THR A 16 49.69 -2.82 -48.49
C THR A 16 48.59 -3.11 -47.47
N LEU A 17 48.31 -4.38 -47.14
CA LEU A 17 47.96 -4.68 -45.75
C LEU A 17 49.20 -4.41 -44.91
N SER A 18 49.32 -3.18 -44.41
CA SER A 18 50.12 -2.96 -43.21
C SER A 18 49.62 -3.93 -42.16
N LEU A 19 50.49 -4.85 -41.73
CA LEU A 19 50.51 -5.20 -40.31
C LEU A 19 50.91 -3.91 -39.57
N HIS A 20 49.94 -3.02 -39.40
CA HIS A 20 49.73 -2.54 -38.05
C HIS A 20 49.46 -3.83 -37.27
N CYS A 21 50.41 -4.23 -36.42
CA CYS A 21 49.98 -4.96 -35.24
C CYS A 21 48.92 -4.05 -34.63
N ALA A 22 47.65 -4.47 -34.69
CA ALA A 22 46.64 -3.83 -33.90
C ALA A 22 47.17 -3.90 -32.47
N GLU A 23 47.43 -2.73 -31.88
CA GLU A 23 47.83 -2.65 -30.50
C GLU A 23 46.77 -3.41 -29.71
N ALA A 24 47.20 -4.40 -28.92
CA ALA A 24 46.28 -5.32 -28.28
C ALA A 24 45.32 -4.47 -27.44
N ALA A 25 44.01 -4.56 -27.73
CA ALA A 25 43.02 -3.70 -27.10
C ALA A 25 43.18 -3.80 -25.58
N PRO A 26 43.30 -2.66 -24.87
CA PRO A 26 43.78 -2.64 -23.50
C PRO A 26 42.94 -3.57 -22.62
N SER A 27 43.60 -4.34 -21.76
CA SER A 27 42.91 -5.04 -20.67
C SER A 27 42.39 -3.99 -19.70
N PRO A 28 41.16 -4.12 -19.17
CA PRO A 28 40.73 -3.37 -17.99
C PRO A 28 41.80 -3.43 -16.90
N GLN A 29 42.00 -2.33 -16.18
CA GLN A 29 42.88 -2.22 -15.01
C GLN A 29 42.08 -1.67 -13.83
N VAL A 30 42.30 -2.22 -12.65
CA VAL A 30 41.71 -1.69 -11.40
C VAL A 30 42.37 -0.35 -11.08
N GLN A 31 41.59 0.72 -11.00
CA GLN A 31 42.04 2.06 -10.59
C GLN A 31 41.84 2.32 -9.10
N TRP A 32 40.79 1.74 -8.52
CA TRP A 32 40.47 1.84 -7.10
C TRP A 32 39.78 0.55 -6.63
N SER A 33 39.96 0.21 -5.36
CA SER A 33 39.34 -0.95 -4.73
C SER A 33 38.99 -0.67 -3.27
N THR A 34 38.16 -1.53 -2.68
CA THR A 34 37.98 -1.61 -1.22
C THR A 34 39.30 -1.70 -0.43
N GLY A 35 40.38 -2.21 -1.04
CA GLY A 35 41.72 -2.24 -0.41
C GLY A 35 42.39 -0.87 -0.24
N ASP A 36 41.93 0.15 -0.97
CA ASP A 36 42.44 1.52 -0.91
C ASP A 36 41.75 2.36 0.19
N ILE A 37 40.80 1.76 0.94
CA ILE A 37 40.11 2.40 2.05
C ILE A 37 41.05 2.54 3.25
N SER A 38 41.17 3.76 3.77
CA SER A 38 41.99 4.08 4.95
C SER A 38 41.30 3.65 6.26
N GLY A 39 41.27 2.35 6.54
CA GLY A 39 40.76 1.80 7.79
C GLY A 39 40.03 0.47 7.59
N PRO A 40 39.44 -0.10 8.65
CA PRO A 40 38.60 -1.27 8.52
C PRO A 40 37.27 -0.95 7.82
N ILE A 41 36.73 -1.95 7.10
CA ILE A 41 35.36 -1.96 6.56
C ILE A 41 34.44 -2.83 7.41
N SER A 42 33.11 -2.66 7.28
CA SER A 42 32.15 -3.56 7.92
C SER A 42 32.30 -5.00 7.40
N VAL A 43 32.04 -5.99 8.25
CA VAL A 43 32.05 -7.41 7.84
C VAL A 43 30.98 -7.74 6.80
N ALA A 44 29.96 -6.91 6.70
CA ALA A 44 28.87 -7.00 5.72
C ALA A 44 29.03 -6.02 4.53
N GLN A 45 30.14 -5.30 4.44
CA GLN A 45 30.32 -4.28 3.41
C GLN A 45 30.64 -4.90 2.04
N ASP A 46 29.91 -4.46 1.01
CA ASP A 46 30.17 -4.83 -0.37
C ASP A 46 31.64 -4.58 -0.75
N VAL A 47 32.27 -5.55 -1.42
CA VAL A 47 33.62 -5.38 -1.98
C VAL A 47 33.51 -4.77 -3.37
N MET A 48 34.11 -3.60 -3.54
CA MET A 48 34.01 -2.77 -4.74
C MET A 48 35.36 -2.66 -5.45
N LEU A 49 35.34 -2.71 -6.77
CA LEU A 49 36.49 -2.47 -7.65
C LEU A 49 36.07 -1.56 -8.79
N GLU A 50 36.74 -0.42 -8.95
CA GLU A 50 36.57 0.50 -10.06
C GLU A 50 37.67 0.26 -11.10
N PHE A 51 37.28 0.19 -12.38
CA PHE A 51 38.18 -0.03 -13.51
C PHE A 51 38.40 1.25 -14.32
N ASP A 52 39.46 1.27 -15.13
CA ASP A 52 39.82 2.38 -16.03
C ASP A 52 38.91 2.53 -17.27
N MET A 53 37.92 1.65 -17.42
CA MET A 53 36.98 1.60 -18.53
C MET A 53 35.71 0.84 -18.13
N ASP A 54 34.62 1.05 -18.88
CA ASP A 54 33.37 0.29 -18.71
C ASP A 54 33.61 -1.22 -18.87
N ILE A 55 33.00 -2.00 -17.99
CA ILE A 55 33.18 -3.46 -17.94
C ILE A 55 31.88 -4.21 -18.21
N VAL A 56 32.02 -5.48 -18.59
CA VAL A 56 30.95 -6.48 -18.59
C VAL A 56 31.41 -7.74 -17.85
N ARG A 57 30.44 -8.47 -17.29
CA ARG A 57 30.66 -9.78 -16.68
C ARG A 57 31.21 -10.77 -17.72
N GLY A 58 32.33 -11.40 -17.41
CA GLY A 58 32.98 -12.43 -18.20
C GLY A 58 32.67 -13.82 -17.65
N ALA A 59 33.72 -14.62 -17.38
CA ALA A 59 33.58 -15.96 -16.83
C ALA A 59 34.72 -16.26 -15.84
N GLY A 60 34.36 -16.87 -14.72
CA GLY A 60 35.27 -17.15 -13.60
C GLY A 60 34.62 -16.86 -12.26
N VAL A 61 35.41 -16.89 -11.20
CA VAL A 61 34.99 -16.56 -9.83
C VAL A 61 35.80 -15.40 -9.25
N ILE A 62 35.23 -14.78 -8.22
CA ILE A 62 35.87 -13.85 -7.30
C ILE A 62 35.98 -14.59 -5.96
N THR A 63 37.16 -14.60 -5.36
CA THR A 63 37.40 -15.26 -4.06
C THR A 63 37.93 -14.26 -3.05
N ILE A 64 37.28 -14.17 -1.90
CA ILE A 64 37.67 -13.32 -0.77
C ILE A 64 38.05 -14.22 0.39
N THR A 65 39.28 -14.08 0.90
CA THR A 65 39.84 -15.02 1.90
C THR A 65 40.76 -14.38 2.93
N ASP A 66 40.71 -14.88 4.16
CA ASP A 66 41.65 -14.57 5.25
C ASP A 66 43.00 -15.30 5.13
N GLY A 67 43.16 -16.17 4.13
CA GLY A 67 44.30 -17.09 3.98
C GLY A 67 44.27 -18.28 4.95
N GLY A 68 43.19 -18.42 5.72
CA GLY A 68 42.94 -19.44 6.72
C GLY A 68 41.75 -20.31 6.35
N SER A 69 40.69 -20.26 7.16
CA SER A 69 39.47 -21.07 6.96
C SER A 69 38.29 -20.28 6.41
N ASP A 70 38.34 -18.95 6.38
CA ASP A 70 37.25 -18.12 5.91
C ASP A 70 37.47 -17.79 4.43
N VAL A 71 36.67 -18.42 3.56
CA VAL A 71 36.83 -18.38 2.11
C VAL A 71 35.44 -18.24 1.48
N HIS A 72 35.19 -17.08 0.89
CA HIS A 72 33.97 -16.79 0.16
C HIS A 72 34.29 -16.81 -1.34
N THR A 73 33.54 -17.58 -2.12
CA THR A 73 33.73 -17.66 -3.58
C THR A 73 32.41 -17.40 -4.27
N VAL A 74 32.39 -16.37 -5.10
CA VAL A 74 31.20 -15.93 -5.85
C VAL A 74 31.49 -16.05 -7.34
N ALA A 75 30.59 -16.68 -8.09
CA ALA A 75 30.70 -16.73 -9.55
C ALA A 75 30.38 -15.35 -10.15
N VAL A 76 31.17 -14.87 -11.12
CA VAL A 76 30.91 -13.55 -11.74
C VAL A 76 29.57 -13.51 -12.48
N SER A 77 29.02 -14.67 -12.86
CA SER A 77 27.68 -14.82 -13.44
C SER A 77 26.54 -14.77 -12.41
N ASP A 78 26.84 -14.72 -11.11
CA ASP A 78 25.82 -14.63 -10.05
C ASP A 78 25.26 -13.21 -9.96
N MET A 79 24.08 -13.01 -10.55
CA MET A 79 23.42 -11.71 -10.61
C MET A 79 22.84 -11.22 -9.27
N PHE A 80 22.85 -12.05 -8.22
CA PHE A 80 22.40 -11.66 -6.87
C PHE A 80 23.53 -11.12 -6.01
N HIS A 81 24.76 -11.47 -6.34
CA HIS A 81 25.97 -11.15 -5.56
C HIS A 81 26.97 -10.30 -6.35
N VAL A 82 26.92 -10.29 -7.69
CA VAL A 82 27.87 -9.54 -8.54
C VAL A 82 27.15 -8.58 -9.48
N PHE A 83 27.29 -7.30 -9.18
CA PHE A 83 26.70 -6.18 -9.90
C PHE A 83 27.78 -5.41 -10.66
N VAL A 84 27.42 -4.91 -11.84
CA VAL A 84 28.28 -4.09 -12.70
C VAL A 84 27.49 -2.87 -13.13
N ASP A 85 28.04 -1.69 -12.89
CA ASP A 85 27.50 -0.40 -13.35
C ASP A 85 28.66 0.43 -13.93
N GLY A 86 28.60 0.69 -15.25
CA GLY A 86 29.70 1.30 -16.00
C GLY A 86 31.05 0.59 -15.79
N ASN A 87 32.00 1.29 -15.19
CA ASN A 87 33.34 0.81 -14.85
C ASN A 87 33.44 0.18 -13.45
N CYS A 88 32.35 0.11 -12.68
CA CYS A 88 32.37 -0.27 -11.28
C CYS A 88 31.76 -1.67 -11.05
N LEU A 89 32.54 -2.53 -10.39
CA LEU A 89 32.15 -3.88 -9.98
C LEU A 89 31.83 -3.87 -8.48
N THR A 90 30.62 -4.28 -8.11
CA THR A 90 30.21 -4.44 -6.71
C THR A 90 29.93 -5.92 -6.42
N VAL A 91 30.59 -6.45 -5.38
CA VAL A 91 30.43 -7.82 -4.90
C VAL A 91 29.80 -7.79 -3.51
N ASN A 92 28.51 -8.10 -3.42
CA ASN A 92 27.84 -8.37 -2.15
C ASN A 92 28.06 -9.85 -1.79
N LEU A 93 28.47 -10.14 -0.56
CA LEU A 93 28.80 -11.50 -0.13
C LEU A 93 27.55 -12.27 0.35
N PRO A 94 27.46 -13.59 0.09
CA PRO A 94 26.33 -14.41 0.55
C PRO A 94 26.31 -14.62 2.09
N SER A 95 27.35 -14.18 2.79
CA SER A 95 27.48 -14.23 4.25
C SER A 95 28.56 -13.27 4.72
N ASP A 96 28.33 -12.60 5.85
CA ASP A 96 29.26 -11.63 6.43
C ASP A 96 30.61 -12.27 6.82
N LEU A 97 31.69 -11.48 6.70
CA LEU A 97 33.07 -11.85 7.02
C LEU A 97 33.33 -12.01 8.53
N GLN A 98 34.49 -12.57 8.91
CA GLN A 98 34.96 -12.52 10.30
C GLN A 98 35.41 -11.10 10.67
N PRO A 99 35.12 -10.63 11.91
CA PRO A 99 35.55 -9.32 12.37
C PRO A 99 37.06 -9.27 12.64
N SER A 100 37.62 -8.05 12.65
CA SER A 100 39.02 -7.76 13.03
C SER A 100 40.07 -8.61 12.28
N SER A 101 39.77 -8.97 11.03
CA SER A 101 40.54 -9.92 10.21
C SER A 101 41.00 -9.25 8.91
N THR A 102 42.07 -9.75 8.29
CA THR A 102 42.61 -9.21 7.03
C THR A 102 42.26 -10.14 5.88
N TYR A 103 41.64 -9.61 4.84
CA TYR A 103 41.21 -10.36 3.66
C TYR A 103 41.98 -9.95 2.41
N SER A 104 42.11 -10.89 1.48
CA SER A 104 42.63 -10.69 0.13
C SER A 104 41.54 -10.96 -0.90
N VAL A 105 41.49 -10.16 -1.97
CA VAL A 105 40.58 -10.36 -3.11
C VAL A 105 41.35 -11.00 -4.26
N LEU A 106 40.95 -12.20 -4.67
CA LEU A 106 41.43 -12.89 -5.85
C LEU A 106 40.32 -12.90 -6.91
N MET A 107 40.71 -12.86 -8.19
CA MET A 107 39.78 -12.79 -9.31
C MET A 107 40.36 -13.51 -10.52
N ASP A 108 39.59 -14.42 -11.13
CA ASP A 108 40.04 -15.17 -12.30
C ASP A 108 40.38 -14.26 -13.51
N ALA A 109 41.35 -14.69 -14.32
CA ALA A 109 41.62 -14.04 -15.61
C ALA A 109 40.40 -14.18 -16.54
N GLY A 110 39.86 -13.05 -17.01
CA GLY A 110 38.63 -13.00 -17.80
C GLY A 110 37.33 -13.05 -16.98
N ALA A 111 37.41 -12.94 -15.65
CA ALA A 111 36.27 -12.70 -14.76
C ALA A 111 35.44 -11.50 -15.22
N VAL A 112 36.09 -10.36 -15.48
CA VAL A 112 35.49 -9.19 -16.14
C VAL A 112 36.18 -8.90 -17.47
N ARG A 113 35.51 -8.13 -18.32
CA ARG A 113 35.97 -7.76 -19.67
C ARG A 113 35.63 -6.31 -19.98
N ASP A 114 36.39 -5.67 -20.85
CA ASP A 114 36.01 -4.37 -21.43
C ASP A 114 34.69 -4.50 -22.19
N ALA A 115 33.72 -3.62 -21.89
CA ALA A 115 32.42 -3.58 -22.54
C ALA A 115 32.50 -3.30 -24.06
N SER A 116 33.55 -2.61 -24.52
CA SER A 116 33.70 -2.14 -25.90
C SER A 116 34.50 -3.10 -26.79
N SER A 117 35.66 -3.58 -26.35
CA SER A 117 36.53 -4.48 -27.13
C SER A 117 36.40 -5.97 -26.74
N ASN A 118 35.71 -6.30 -25.65
CA ASN A 118 35.60 -7.64 -25.07
C ASN A 118 36.95 -8.23 -24.60
N SER A 119 38.00 -7.39 -24.49
CA SER A 119 39.30 -7.74 -23.89
C SER A 119 39.13 -8.20 -22.44
N ALA A 120 39.77 -9.32 -22.10
CA ALA A 120 39.69 -9.90 -20.77
C ALA A 120 40.59 -9.16 -19.77
N PHE A 121 40.07 -8.93 -18.56
CA PHE A 121 40.92 -8.55 -17.42
C PHE A 121 41.93 -9.67 -17.12
N VAL A 122 43.16 -9.30 -16.81
CA VAL A 122 44.24 -10.25 -16.50
C VAL A 122 44.03 -11.05 -15.20
N GLY A 123 43.11 -10.62 -14.33
CA GLY A 123 42.82 -11.24 -13.03
C GLY A 123 43.75 -10.76 -11.91
N VAL A 124 43.41 -11.17 -10.68
CA VAL A 124 44.22 -10.97 -9.47
C VAL A 124 44.49 -12.34 -8.86
N ALA A 125 45.74 -12.81 -8.94
CA ALA A 125 46.12 -14.18 -8.59
C ALA A 125 46.96 -14.28 -7.30
N ASP A 126 47.40 -13.16 -6.74
CA ASP A 126 48.15 -13.09 -5.49
C ASP A 126 47.28 -12.52 -4.36
N ASN A 127 47.74 -12.69 -3.11
CA ASN A 127 47.04 -12.28 -1.90
C ASN A 127 47.60 -10.98 -1.29
N THR A 128 48.16 -10.10 -2.13
CA THR A 128 48.80 -8.84 -1.71
C THR A 128 48.40 -7.62 -2.56
N THR A 129 47.91 -7.82 -3.79
CA THR A 129 47.52 -6.71 -4.68
C THR A 129 46.25 -6.00 -4.22
N ILE A 130 45.24 -6.72 -3.71
CA ILE A 130 44.02 -6.14 -3.15
C ILE A 130 43.78 -6.77 -1.77
N THR A 131 43.98 -5.99 -0.71
CA THR A 131 43.79 -6.43 0.68
C THR A 131 43.10 -5.36 1.51
N PHE A 132 42.18 -5.77 2.39
CA PHE A 132 41.51 -4.88 3.35
C PHE A 132 41.39 -5.56 4.72
N SER A 133 41.05 -4.79 5.76
CA SER A 133 40.71 -5.35 7.08
C SER A 133 39.25 -5.11 7.45
N THR A 134 38.66 -6.00 8.23
CA THR A 134 37.29 -5.85 8.77
C THR A 134 37.29 -5.20 10.15
N GLY A 135 36.20 -4.50 10.48
CA GLY A 135 36.02 -3.79 11.75
C GLY A 135 35.54 -4.69 12.88
N SER A 136 34.96 -4.06 13.90
CA SER A 136 34.41 -4.77 15.05
C SER A 136 32.96 -5.16 14.80
N VAL A 137 32.51 -6.16 15.56
CA VAL A 137 31.10 -6.55 15.64
C VAL A 137 30.59 -6.24 17.04
N ILE A 138 29.45 -5.57 17.12
CA ILE A 138 28.73 -5.23 18.35
C ILE A 138 27.40 -5.97 18.34
N TYR A 139 27.07 -6.67 19.43
CA TYR A 139 25.79 -7.35 19.60
C TYR A 139 24.86 -6.57 20.51
N ALA A 140 23.59 -6.43 20.12
CA ALA A 140 22.56 -5.79 20.94
C ALA A 140 21.20 -6.51 20.85
N GLY A 141 20.54 -6.70 21.99
CA GLY A 141 19.17 -7.18 22.05
C GLY A 141 18.18 -6.05 22.34
N PRO A 142 16.92 -6.11 21.84
CA PRO A 142 15.88 -5.13 22.12
C PRO A 142 15.25 -5.33 23.52
N LEU A 143 16.07 -5.44 24.56
CA LEU A 143 15.64 -5.87 25.91
C LEU A 143 15.21 -4.70 26.82
N ALA A 144 15.67 -3.48 26.54
CA ALA A 144 15.33 -2.26 27.25
C ALA A 144 15.55 -1.00 26.38
N GLY A 145 14.86 0.10 26.68
CA GLY A 145 15.03 1.36 25.96
C GLY A 145 16.39 2.06 26.17
N ASP A 146 16.66 3.06 25.32
CA ASP A 146 17.97 3.73 25.12
C ASP A 146 18.69 4.26 26.37
N GLY A 147 17.96 4.54 27.45
CA GLY A 147 18.54 4.95 28.74
C GLY A 147 19.27 3.83 29.49
N LYS A 148 19.53 2.67 28.87
CA LYS A 148 20.20 1.50 29.46
C LYS A 148 21.45 1.13 28.69
N SER A 149 22.57 1.02 29.41
CA SER A 149 23.90 0.66 28.91
C SER A 149 24.43 -0.65 29.50
N SER A 150 23.53 -1.56 29.86
CA SER A 150 23.89 -2.89 30.40
C SER A 150 24.31 -3.84 29.28
N GLY A 151 25.25 -4.74 29.57
CA GLY A 151 25.92 -5.61 28.61
C GLY A 151 27.29 -5.06 28.20
N SER A 152 28.04 -5.84 27.43
CA SER A 152 29.39 -5.52 26.94
C SER A 152 29.49 -5.47 25.42
N GLY A 153 28.37 -5.68 24.70
CA GLY A 153 28.33 -5.68 23.24
C GLY A 153 28.89 -6.96 22.60
N THR A 154 29.16 -8.01 23.39
CA THR A 154 29.65 -9.30 22.88
C THR A 154 28.49 -10.27 22.64
N LEU A 155 28.66 -11.32 21.82
CA LEU A 155 27.60 -12.33 21.61
C LEU A 155 27.17 -13.02 22.92
N ALA A 156 28.10 -13.20 23.86
CA ALA A 156 27.84 -13.82 25.16
C ALA A 156 27.17 -12.87 26.18
N ASP A 157 27.31 -11.55 25.99
CA ASP A 157 26.74 -10.51 26.83
C ASP A 157 26.38 -9.26 25.98
N PRO A 158 25.32 -9.34 25.16
CA PRO A 158 24.92 -8.26 24.25
C PRO A 158 24.48 -7.01 25.01
N TYR A 159 24.60 -5.84 24.40
CA TYR A 159 23.96 -4.64 24.93
C TYR A 159 22.45 -4.82 25.00
N GLN A 160 21.83 -4.40 26.10
CA GLN A 160 20.39 -4.54 26.31
C GLN A 160 19.54 -3.50 25.55
N SER A 161 20.16 -2.60 24.79
CA SER A 161 19.48 -1.56 24.03
C SER A 161 20.16 -1.32 22.68
N ILE A 162 19.37 -1.33 21.61
CA ILE A 162 19.81 -1.06 20.24
C ILE A 162 20.31 0.39 20.11
N GLY A 163 19.58 1.36 20.67
CA GLY A 163 19.97 2.78 20.62
C GLY A 163 21.30 3.03 21.33
N HIS A 164 21.50 2.43 22.52
CA HIS A 164 22.79 2.51 23.20
C HIS A 164 23.94 1.92 22.39
N ALA A 165 23.74 0.73 21.82
CA ALA A 165 24.73 0.04 21.00
C ALA A 165 25.06 0.80 19.71
N SER A 166 24.08 1.47 19.10
CA SER A 166 24.29 2.31 17.91
C SER A 166 25.29 3.44 18.16
N MET A 167 25.30 4.02 19.38
CA MET A 167 26.27 5.04 19.78
C MET A 167 27.67 4.49 20.09
N GLN A 168 27.85 3.16 20.14
CA GLN A 168 29.17 2.53 20.33
C GLN A 168 29.84 2.13 19.01
N ALA A 169 29.09 2.06 17.91
CA ALA A 169 29.60 1.68 16.59
C ALA A 169 30.31 2.87 15.91
N GLY A 170 31.52 2.62 15.40
CA GLY A 170 32.28 3.56 14.58
C GLY A 170 32.37 3.15 13.11
N PRO A 171 33.05 3.95 12.27
CA PRO A 171 33.24 3.64 10.85
C PRO A 171 33.84 2.24 10.62
N GLY A 172 33.14 1.42 9.83
CA GLY A 172 33.53 0.04 9.53
C GLY A 172 33.09 -0.98 10.58
N ASP A 173 32.33 -0.62 11.61
CA ASP A 173 31.75 -1.60 12.52
C ASP A 173 30.39 -2.14 12.03
N THR A 174 30.01 -3.31 12.55
CA THR A 174 28.71 -3.95 12.28
C THR A 174 27.96 -4.19 13.59
N LEU A 175 26.74 -3.67 13.68
CA LEU A 175 25.83 -3.84 14.81
C LEU A 175 24.84 -4.98 14.50
N TYR A 176 25.07 -6.14 15.08
CA TYR A 176 24.16 -7.28 15.01
C TYR A 176 23.07 -7.19 16.08
N ILE A 177 21.82 -7.30 15.66
CA ILE A 177 20.66 -7.28 16.53
C ILE A 177 20.23 -8.72 16.84
N THR A 178 20.19 -9.10 18.12
CA THR A 178 19.76 -10.43 18.58
C THR A 178 18.32 -10.36 19.11
N TRP A 179 17.45 -11.27 18.66
CA TRP A 179 16.12 -11.43 19.25
C TRP A 179 15.57 -12.84 19.02
N ASP A 180 14.47 -13.14 19.72
CA ASP A 180 13.71 -14.37 19.60
C ASP A 180 12.20 -14.07 19.56
N ARG A 181 11.37 -15.11 19.45
CA ARG A 181 9.90 -14.98 19.49
C ARG A 181 9.37 -14.36 20.79
N ASN A 182 10.10 -14.46 21.89
CA ASN A 182 9.68 -13.96 23.21
C ASN A 182 10.03 -12.48 23.43
N SER A 183 10.94 -11.93 22.64
CA SER A 183 11.45 -10.55 22.74
C SER A 183 10.36 -9.48 22.53
N ILE A 184 9.20 -9.87 21.99
CA ILE A 184 8.05 -9.01 21.69
C ILE A 184 7.54 -8.18 22.88
N ALA A 185 7.71 -8.65 24.12
CA ALA A 185 7.36 -7.88 25.32
C ALA A 185 8.25 -6.63 25.49
N ASN A 186 9.52 -6.72 25.07
CA ASN A 186 10.54 -5.68 25.21
C ASN A 186 10.70 -4.83 23.93
N ASN A 187 10.26 -5.34 22.77
CA ASN A 187 10.11 -4.61 21.50
C ASN A 187 9.02 -3.52 21.53
N SER A 188 8.48 -3.23 22.72
CA SER A 188 7.63 -2.07 23.06
C SER A 188 8.39 -0.74 23.10
N ASN A 189 9.73 -0.76 23.06
CA ASN A 189 10.55 0.45 23.10
C ASN A 189 10.79 1.00 21.69
N ARG A 190 10.59 2.32 21.51
CA ARG A 190 11.17 3.05 20.37
C ARG A 190 12.66 3.21 20.61
N TYR A 191 13.49 2.71 19.70
CA TYR A 191 14.94 2.89 19.72
C TYR A 191 15.32 4.13 18.90
N ASN A 192 16.08 5.04 19.50
CA ASN A 192 16.67 6.17 18.78
C ASN A 192 18.12 5.81 18.41
N LEU A 193 18.39 5.67 17.11
CA LEU A 193 19.66 5.24 16.53
C LEU A 193 20.49 6.46 16.13
N ALA A 194 21.76 6.46 16.54
CA ALA A 194 22.71 7.57 16.35
C ALA A 194 24.11 7.07 15.95
N ALA A 195 24.18 5.98 15.17
CA ALA A 195 25.43 5.45 14.63
C ALA A 195 26.05 6.37 13.57
N VAL A 196 27.38 6.53 13.59
CA VAL A 196 28.12 7.44 12.70
C VAL A 196 29.28 6.69 12.04
N GLY A 197 29.06 6.32 10.77
CA GLY A 197 30.10 5.79 9.89
C GLY A 197 30.77 6.88 9.05
N SER A 198 31.33 6.47 7.91
CA SER A 198 31.89 7.35 6.88
C SER A 198 31.54 6.86 5.47
N ALA A 199 31.74 7.69 4.45
CA ALA A 199 31.46 7.32 3.06
C ALA A 199 32.22 6.06 2.59
N ALA A 200 33.45 5.87 3.07
CA ALA A 200 34.27 4.70 2.73
C ALA A 200 34.02 3.50 3.66
N ALA A 201 33.59 3.74 4.89
CA ALA A 201 33.35 2.72 5.91
C ALA A 201 32.07 3.08 6.70
N PRO A 202 30.87 2.80 6.16
CA PRO A 202 29.61 2.99 6.87
C PRO A 202 29.46 2.00 8.03
N VAL A 203 28.54 2.30 8.95
CA VAL A 203 28.09 1.34 9.97
C VAL A 203 26.99 0.48 9.39
N PHE A 204 27.12 -0.84 9.48
CA PHE A 204 26.04 -1.76 9.14
C PHE A 204 25.22 -2.12 10.37
N ILE A 205 23.90 -2.23 10.20
CA ILE A 205 22.98 -2.74 11.21
C ILE A 205 22.22 -3.90 10.56
N LYS A 206 22.35 -5.11 11.14
CA LYS A 206 21.86 -6.37 10.57
C LYS A 206 21.25 -7.28 11.64
N PRO A 207 20.40 -8.26 11.30
CA PRO A 207 20.11 -9.38 12.17
C PRO A 207 21.41 -10.10 12.57
N ALA A 208 21.50 -10.59 13.80
CA ALA A 208 22.59 -11.47 14.17
C ALA A 208 22.53 -12.80 13.38
N PRO A 209 23.67 -13.39 12.98
CA PRO A 209 23.68 -14.67 12.28
C PRO A 209 22.86 -15.75 12.99
N GLY A 210 21.94 -16.37 12.24
CA GLY A 210 21.03 -17.41 12.75
C GLY A 210 19.70 -16.89 13.32
N VAL A 211 19.43 -15.58 13.33
CA VAL A 211 18.09 -15.05 13.64
C VAL A 211 17.15 -15.32 12.46
N THR A 212 16.05 -16.04 12.71
CA THR A 212 15.04 -16.42 11.70
C THR A 212 13.63 -15.92 12.01
N TRP A 213 13.43 -15.23 13.13
CA TRP A 213 12.13 -14.67 13.51
C TRP A 213 12.01 -13.24 12.99
N PRO A 214 10.84 -12.79 12.50
CA PRO A 214 10.61 -11.37 12.22
C PRO A 214 10.86 -10.50 13.46
N TYR A 215 11.39 -9.30 13.25
CA TYR A 215 11.48 -8.25 14.27
C TYR A 215 10.06 -7.69 14.49
N GLN A 216 9.31 -8.34 15.38
CA GLN A 216 7.95 -7.93 15.72
C GLN A 216 7.96 -6.77 16.71
N PHE A 217 7.20 -5.71 16.43
CA PHE A 217 7.14 -4.52 17.29
C PHE A 217 5.72 -3.98 17.47
N VAL A 218 5.58 -3.06 18.42
CA VAL A 218 4.34 -2.33 18.73
C VAL A 218 4.64 -0.85 18.98
N PHE A 219 3.61 -0.02 19.12
CA PHE A 219 3.70 1.44 19.21
C PHE A 219 4.15 2.14 17.92
N ALA A 220 4.16 3.47 17.96
CA ALA A 220 4.16 4.32 16.77
C ALA A 220 5.42 4.24 15.90
N ASN A 221 6.58 3.90 16.46
CA ASN A 221 7.85 3.78 15.72
C ASN A 221 8.69 2.67 16.35
N ALA A 222 9.21 1.72 15.56
CA ALA A 222 10.26 0.82 16.05
C ALA A 222 11.57 1.59 16.18
N TRP A 223 12.15 2.02 15.06
CA TRP A 223 13.44 2.69 15.00
C TRP A 223 13.28 4.11 14.48
N ARG A 224 13.89 5.06 15.21
CA ARG A 224 14.02 6.46 14.82
C ARG A 224 15.50 6.76 14.62
N LEU A 225 15.91 7.20 13.44
CA LEU A 225 17.30 7.63 13.21
C LEU A 225 17.39 9.13 13.50
N ASP A 226 18.31 9.50 14.39
CA ASP A 226 18.42 10.83 14.98
C ASP A 226 19.89 11.09 15.36
N GLY A 227 20.60 11.87 14.55
CA GLY A 227 22.05 12.01 14.56
C GLY A 227 22.82 10.94 13.76
N SER A 228 22.13 9.98 13.12
CA SER A 228 22.80 8.92 12.36
C SER A 228 23.41 9.42 11.04
N SER A 229 24.61 8.95 10.71
CA SER A 229 25.29 9.28 9.45
C SER A 229 26.03 8.08 8.86
N HIS A 230 25.93 7.85 7.54
CA HIS A 230 26.59 6.75 6.83
C HIS A 230 26.26 5.38 7.45
N VAL A 231 24.98 5.01 7.39
CA VAL A 231 24.43 3.79 8.00
C VAL A 231 23.74 2.94 6.93
N VAL A 232 23.95 1.62 6.96
CA VAL A 232 23.21 0.64 6.17
C VAL A 232 22.34 -0.19 7.11
N ILE A 233 21.04 -0.30 6.82
CA ILE A 233 20.10 -1.19 7.52
C ILE A 233 19.62 -2.24 6.51
N GLU A 234 19.91 -3.51 6.77
CA GLU A 234 19.60 -4.58 5.83
C GLU A 234 19.20 -5.92 6.46
N GLU A 235 18.56 -6.76 5.66
CA GLU A 235 18.14 -8.15 5.95
C GLU A 235 17.10 -8.34 7.07
N PHE A 236 16.52 -7.26 7.61
CA PHE A 236 15.43 -7.38 8.58
C PHE A 236 14.11 -7.78 7.93
N THR A 237 13.35 -8.63 8.61
CA THR A 237 11.89 -8.76 8.41
C THR A 237 11.18 -8.00 9.53
N PHE A 238 10.72 -6.78 9.28
CA PHE A 238 9.96 -5.96 10.23
C PHE A 238 8.47 -6.32 10.19
N ASP A 239 7.87 -6.66 11.34
CA ASP A 239 6.47 -7.10 11.42
C ASP A 239 5.69 -6.29 12.46
N GLY A 240 4.65 -5.58 11.99
CA GLY A 240 3.80 -4.70 12.79
C GLY A 240 2.60 -5.41 13.41
N ARG A 241 2.49 -6.74 13.24
CA ARG A 241 1.48 -7.62 13.84
C ARG A 241 0.05 -7.41 13.34
N GLY A 242 -0.16 -6.62 12.28
CA GLY A 242 -1.49 -6.35 11.70
C GLY A 242 -2.27 -7.62 11.32
N ALA A 243 -1.59 -8.69 10.90
CA ALA A 243 -2.21 -9.98 10.56
C ALA A 243 -2.85 -10.70 11.76
N LEU A 244 -2.57 -10.29 13.01
CA LEU A 244 -3.22 -10.86 14.20
C LEU A 244 -4.64 -10.32 14.44
N PHE A 245 -5.05 -9.26 13.73
CA PHE A 245 -6.30 -8.54 13.98
C PHE A 245 -7.16 -8.52 12.71
N SER A 246 -8.43 -8.91 12.84
CA SER A 246 -9.37 -8.83 11.72
C SER A 246 -9.83 -7.38 11.49
N HIS A 247 -10.29 -7.08 10.28
CA HIS A 247 -10.91 -5.79 9.95
C HIS A 247 -12.08 -5.47 10.90
N GLU A 248 -12.97 -6.45 11.13
CA GLU A 248 -14.10 -6.34 12.05
C GLU A 248 -13.66 -6.04 13.49
N GLU A 249 -12.58 -6.67 13.96
CA GLU A 249 -12.05 -6.41 15.30
C GLU A 249 -11.56 -4.96 15.44
N MET A 250 -10.90 -4.43 14.42
CA MET A 250 -10.43 -3.05 14.40
C MET A 250 -11.60 -2.04 14.43
N LEU A 251 -12.63 -2.24 13.62
CA LEU A 251 -13.82 -1.39 13.61
C LEU A 251 -14.56 -1.40 14.96
N CYS A 252 -14.81 -2.60 15.52
CA CYS A 252 -15.62 -2.75 16.73
C CYS A 252 -14.93 -2.28 18.01
N LYS A 253 -13.61 -2.50 18.16
CA LYS A 253 -12.91 -2.27 19.43
C LYS A 253 -11.99 -1.05 19.44
N TYR A 254 -11.43 -0.68 18.28
CA TYR A 254 -10.18 0.08 18.26
C TYR A 254 -10.26 1.46 17.60
N VAL A 255 -11.19 1.73 16.67
CA VAL A 255 -11.35 3.08 16.10
C VAL A 255 -11.65 4.13 17.18
N TRP A 256 -12.61 3.84 18.06
CA TRP A 256 -12.99 4.73 19.16
C TRP A 256 -12.00 4.73 20.34
N ASN A 257 -11.06 3.78 20.36
CA ASN A 257 -10.03 3.64 21.40
C ASN A 257 -8.64 3.35 20.78
N SER A 258 -8.19 4.29 19.94
CA SER A 258 -6.96 4.12 19.15
C SER A 258 -5.67 4.05 19.98
N LYS A 259 -5.72 4.40 21.26
CA LYS A 259 -4.60 4.28 22.21
C LYS A 259 -4.28 2.82 22.54
N ASP A 260 -5.30 1.99 22.75
CA ASP A 260 -5.11 0.57 23.05
C ASP A 260 -4.63 -0.19 21.80
N ALA A 261 -5.14 0.17 20.62
CA ALA A 261 -4.65 -0.37 19.35
C ALA A 261 -3.15 -0.07 19.12
N LYS A 262 -2.71 1.15 19.45
CA LYS A 262 -1.29 1.55 19.37
C LYS A 262 -0.40 0.73 20.31
N ALA A 263 -0.91 0.14 21.38
CA ALA A 263 -0.13 -0.75 22.25
C ALA A 263 -0.02 -2.19 21.71
N LEU A 264 -0.79 -2.53 20.68
CA LEU A 264 -0.91 -3.89 20.13
C LEU A 264 -0.31 -4.03 18.73
N LEU A 265 -0.16 -2.91 18.01
CA LEU A 265 0.24 -2.84 16.61
C LEU A 265 1.50 -1.97 16.43
N GLY A 266 2.38 -2.37 15.53
CA GLY A 266 3.57 -1.61 15.13
C GLY A 266 3.25 -0.59 14.03
N GLY A 267 3.45 0.69 14.30
CA GLY A 267 3.12 1.81 13.41
C GLY A 267 4.10 1.95 12.25
N ILE A 268 5.18 2.71 12.48
CA ILE A 268 6.26 2.97 11.53
C ILE A 268 7.45 2.06 11.86
N ALA A 269 8.00 1.33 10.89
CA ALA A 269 9.19 0.51 11.15
C ALA A 269 10.46 1.39 11.26
N ILE A 270 10.78 2.19 10.23
CA ILE A 270 11.93 3.09 10.23
C ILE A 270 11.48 4.54 10.00
N ASN A 271 11.84 5.43 10.91
CA ASN A 271 11.55 6.86 10.82
C ASN A 271 12.85 7.69 10.84
N LEU A 272 13.14 8.36 9.73
CA LEU A 272 14.34 9.15 9.51
C LEU A 272 14.07 10.60 9.88
N ARG A 273 14.62 11.04 11.01
CA ARG A 273 14.62 12.44 11.42
C ARG A 273 15.95 13.07 11.05
N ASP A 274 16.79 13.47 12.01
CA ASP A 274 18.08 14.10 11.69
C ASP A 274 19.11 13.04 11.24
N ALA A 275 18.95 12.52 10.02
CA ALA A 275 19.75 11.40 9.52
C ALA A 275 20.32 11.68 8.12
N THR A 276 21.58 11.31 7.88
CA THR A 276 22.29 11.60 6.63
C THR A 276 22.96 10.36 6.03
N TYR A 277 22.98 10.22 4.70
CA TYR A 277 23.66 9.10 4.02
C TYR A 277 23.22 7.73 4.56
N VAL A 278 21.90 7.48 4.58
CA VAL A 278 21.34 6.21 5.09
C VAL A 278 20.86 5.35 3.92
N ARG A 279 21.25 4.07 3.90
CA ARG A 279 20.74 3.05 2.99
C ARG A 279 19.83 2.09 3.76
N ILE A 280 18.60 1.90 3.31
CA ILE A 280 17.67 0.89 3.83
C ILE A 280 17.46 -0.11 2.69
N ARG A 281 18.09 -1.28 2.79
CA ARG A 281 18.16 -2.23 1.68
C ARG A 281 17.89 -3.69 2.02
N SER A 282 17.36 -4.47 1.08
CA SER A 282 17.16 -5.91 1.26
C SER A 282 16.34 -6.29 2.51
N ASN A 283 15.42 -5.44 2.95
CA ASN A 283 14.52 -5.72 4.07
C ASN A 283 13.13 -6.16 3.58
N VAL A 284 12.41 -6.85 4.45
CA VAL A 284 10.97 -7.13 4.33
C VAL A 284 10.21 -6.31 5.37
N PHE A 285 9.13 -5.66 4.96
CA PHE A 285 8.23 -4.90 5.83
C PHE A 285 6.80 -5.45 5.67
N GLN A 286 6.24 -6.00 6.74
CA GLN A 286 4.96 -6.72 6.68
C GLN A 286 3.98 -6.28 7.79
N HIS A 287 2.69 -6.28 7.46
CA HIS A 287 1.58 -6.11 8.42
C HIS A 287 1.67 -4.84 9.28
N LEU A 288 2.22 -3.75 8.73
CA LEU A 288 2.48 -2.51 9.48
C LEU A 288 1.22 -1.66 9.61
N GLN A 289 1.01 -1.08 10.79
CA GLN A 289 -0.16 -0.24 11.08
C GLN A 289 -0.06 1.15 10.46
N GLN A 290 1.13 1.65 10.12
CA GLN A 290 1.27 2.90 9.36
C GLN A 290 2.20 2.79 8.15
N LYS A 291 3.51 2.55 8.33
CA LYS A 291 4.54 2.77 7.29
C LYS A 291 5.75 1.86 7.42
N ALA A 292 6.32 1.43 6.29
CA ALA A 292 7.64 0.81 6.27
C ALA A 292 8.73 1.84 6.57
N VAL A 293 8.82 2.88 5.75
CA VAL A 293 9.81 3.96 5.91
C VAL A 293 9.15 5.32 5.86
N ASN A 294 9.48 6.18 6.83
CA ASN A 294 9.10 7.59 6.86
C ASN A 294 10.36 8.45 6.77
N ILE A 295 10.47 9.28 5.74
CA ILE A 295 11.49 10.32 5.60
C ILE A 295 10.85 11.62 6.12
N GLU A 296 11.15 11.97 7.37
CA GLU A 296 10.83 13.31 7.91
C GLU A 296 11.94 14.28 7.50
N ASP A 297 13.04 14.32 8.26
CA ASP A 297 14.09 15.33 8.17
C ASP A 297 15.42 14.77 7.60
N GLY A 298 15.36 13.63 6.90
CA GLY A 298 16.54 12.94 6.37
C GLY A 298 17.11 13.54 5.08
N ARG A 299 18.43 13.42 4.88
CA ARG A 299 19.13 13.79 3.62
C ARG A 299 19.98 12.64 3.10
N TYR A 300 20.07 12.51 1.78
CA TYR A 300 20.87 11.49 1.09
C TYR A 300 20.46 10.07 1.52
N VAL A 301 19.15 9.81 1.49
CA VAL A 301 18.55 8.54 1.90
C VAL A 301 18.27 7.67 0.67
N ALA A 302 18.79 6.45 0.64
CA ALA A 302 18.39 5.43 -0.32
C ALA A 302 17.44 4.41 0.34
N ILE A 303 16.29 4.15 -0.28
CA ILE A 303 15.39 3.05 0.08
C ILE A 303 15.37 2.12 -1.13
N GLU A 304 16.11 1.01 -1.04
CA GLU A 304 16.45 0.20 -2.21
C GLU A 304 16.19 -1.29 -2.01
N ASN A 305 15.68 -2.01 -3.01
CA ASN A 305 15.67 -3.48 -3.00
C ASN A 305 14.92 -4.10 -1.79
N ASN A 306 13.87 -3.44 -1.30
CA ASN A 306 13.03 -3.94 -0.19
C ASN A 306 11.71 -4.54 -0.69
N ILE A 307 11.11 -5.41 0.11
CA ILE A 307 9.73 -5.90 -0.07
C ILE A 307 8.84 -5.26 1.00
N ILE A 308 7.75 -4.62 0.57
CA ILE A 308 6.81 -3.90 1.46
C ILE A 308 5.40 -4.39 1.17
N TYR A 309 4.75 -5.05 2.13
CA TYR A 309 3.40 -5.58 1.90
C TYR A 309 2.47 -5.62 3.12
N ASP A 310 1.16 -5.68 2.83
CA ASP A 310 0.06 -5.65 3.81
C ASP A 310 0.15 -4.47 4.81
N VAL A 311 0.63 -3.32 4.34
CA VAL A 311 0.85 -2.10 5.13
C VAL A 311 -0.41 -1.23 5.12
N ALA A 312 -0.68 -0.54 6.23
CA ALA A 312 -1.83 0.33 6.48
C ALA A 312 -3.22 -0.34 6.50
N THR A 313 -3.32 -1.63 6.18
CA THR A 313 -4.60 -2.39 6.15
C THR A 313 -5.33 -2.49 7.50
N LYS A 314 -4.67 -2.08 8.59
CA LYS A 314 -5.21 -1.96 9.97
C LYS A 314 -4.99 -0.57 10.57
N SER A 315 -4.73 0.45 9.74
CA SER A 315 -4.44 1.80 10.22
C SER A 315 -5.69 2.49 10.76
N LEU A 316 -5.50 3.37 11.74
CA LEU A 316 -6.54 4.23 12.34
C LEU A 316 -6.28 5.72 12.04
N SER A 317 -5.40 5.98 11.06
CA SER A 317 -4.67 7.22 10.80
C SER A 317 -4.01 7.11 9.41
N GLY A 318 -3.54 8.20 8.78
CA GLY A 318 -2.85 8.10 7.48
C GLY A 318 -1.65 7.12 7.48
N GLY A 319 -1.78 6.04 6.72
CA GLY A 319 -0.74 5.01 6.48
C GLY A 319 -0.33 4.98 5.00
N HIS A 320 0.90 4.55 4.71
CA HIS A 320 1.53 4.50 3.39
C HIS A 320 2.61 3.42 3.36
N GLY A 321 3.12 3.00 2.21
CA GLY A 321 4.28 2.11 2.16
C GLY A 321 5.54 2.87 2.56
N ILE A 322 5.97 3.77 1.67
CA ILE A 322 7.04 4.74 1.87
C ILE A 322 6.41 6.14 1.88
N MET A 323 6.83 6.99 2.83
CA MET A 323 6.39 8.39 2.89
C MET A 323 7.58 9.34 2.99
N ARG A 324 7.54 10.43 2.23
CA ARG A 324 8.30 11.67 2.50
C ARG A 324 7.32 12.69 3.07
N GLN A 325 7.55 13.18 4.30
CA GLN A 325 6.50 13.81 5.12
C GLN A 325 6.41 15.34 5.02
N GLN A 326 5.18 15.87 5.08
CA GLN A 326 4.85 17.30 5.07
C GLN A 326 5.50 18.05 6.25
N GLY A 327 5.98 19.28 5.98
CA GLY A 327 6.49 20.20 7.00
C GLY A 327 7.86 19.84 7.56
N SER A 328 8.45 18.74 7.10
CA SER A 328 9.79 18.27 7.43
C SER A 328 10.78 18.52 6.28
N GLY A 329 12.07 18.46 6.56
CA GLY A 329 13.13 18.46 5.54
C GLY A 329 13.24 19.72 4.66
N THR A 330 12.97 20.91 5.22
CA THR A 330 13.33 22.21 4.61
C THR A 330 14.61 22.72 5.27
N PHE A 331 15.76 22.53 4.63
CA PHE A 331 17.07 22.78 5.25
C PHE A 331 17.63 24.16 4.93
N GLY A 332 17.11 24.85 3.89
CA GLY A 332 17.59 26.18 3.50
C GLY A 332 19.09 26.24 3.13
N THR A 333 19.70 25.08 2.88
CA THR A 333 21.09 24.90 2.46
C THR A 333 21.12 24.07 1.19
N PRO A 334 22.00 24.37 0.21
CA PRO A 334 22.13 23.55 -1.00
C PRO A 334 22.41 22.08 -0.66
N ASP A 335 22.02 21.18 -1.57
CA ASP A 335 22.48 19.79 -1.54
C ASP A 335 23.90 19.65 -2.10
N VAL A 336 24.52 18.51 -1.78
CA VAL A 336 25.72 18.05 -2.46
C VAL A 336 25.36 17.76 -3.92
N ALA A 337 26.16 18.32 -4.84
CA ALA A 337 25.98 18.12 -6.27
C ALA A 337 25.98 16.62 -6.62
N ASP A 338 25.21 16.25 -7.65
CA ASP A 338 25.11 14.89 -8.18
C ASP A 338 24.69 13.81 -7.16
N THR A 339 24.17 14.23 -5.99
CA THR A 339 23.69 13.35 -4.92
C THR A 339 22.19 13.52 -4.73
N TYR A 340 21.42 12.43 -4.87
CA TYR A 340 19.99 12.46 -4.59
C TYR A 340 19.72 12.73 -3.10
N ARG A 341 18.90 13.74 -2.79
CA ARG A 341 18.38 14.03 -1.45
C ARG A 341 17.62 12.82 -0.88
N TRP A 342 16.90 12.11 -1.74
CA TRP A 342 16.42 10.76 -1.49
C TRP A 342 16.22 10.03 -2.82
N ASP A 343 16.44 8.70 -2.80
CA ASP A 343 16.37 7.79 -3.94
C ASP A 343 15.58 6.54 -3.53
N ILE A 344 14.37 6.39 -4.07
CA ILE A 344 13.48 5.25 -3.80
C ILE A 344 13.54 4.32 -5.00
N ARG A 345 14.30 3.23 -4.91
CA ARG A 345 14.63 2.41 -6.08
C ARG A 345 14.44 0.90 -5.91
N GLY A 346 14.05 0.20 -6.96
CA GLY A 346 14.07 -1.27 -6.95
C GLY A 346 13.23 -1.90 -5.82
N ASN A 347 12.15 -1.28 -5.33
CA ASN A 347 11.33 -1.88 -4.27
C ASN A 347 10.15 -2.65 -4.86
N LEU A 348 9.76 -3.75 -4.21
CA LEU A 348 8.52 -4.47 -4.48
C LEU A 348 7.49 -4.09 -3.42
N ILE A 349 6.45 -3.36 -3.81
CA ILE A 349 5.44 -2.79 -2.92
C ILE A 349 4.05 -3.26 -3.33
N PHE A 350 3.31 -3.95 -2.46
CA PHE A 350 1.97 -4.46 -2.79
C PHE A 350 1.02 -4.56 -1.59
N ASN A 351 -0.29 -4.59 -1.82
CA ASN A 351 -1.32 -4.59 -0.76
C ASN A 351 -1.10 -3.48 0.29
N VAL A 352 -0.69 -2.29 -0.16
CA VAL A 352 -0.66 -1.09 0.67
C VAL A 352 -1.94 -0.33 0.41
N GLU A 353 -2.79 -0.24 1.43
CA GLU A 353 -4.04 0.50 1.40
C GLU A 353 -4.61 0.70 2.81
N GLN A 354 -5.45 1.72 3.02
CA GLN A 354 -6.16 1.91 4.28
C GLN A 354 -7.60 1.39 4.17
N ARG A 355 -7.95 0.42 5.02
CA ARG A 355 -9.29 -0.23 5.03
C ARG A 355 -10.27 0.35 6.04
N ILE A 356 -9.78 1.16 6.98
CA ILE A 356 -10.55 1.70 8.10
C ILE A 356 -10.52 3.22 8.01
N TYR A 357 -11.65 3.89 8.26
CA TYR A 357 -11.74 5.35 8.18
C TYR A 357 -10.82 6.03 9.22
N SER A 358 -9.95 6.93 8.75
CA SER A 358 -8.99 7.65 9.59
C SER A 358 -9.67 8.68 10.50
N TRP A 359 -9.50 8.57 11.82
CA TRP A 359 -10.07 9.52 12.78
C TRP A 359 -8.99 10.31 13.51
N VAL A 360 -9.08 11.65 13.41
CA VAL A 360 -8.24 12.59 14.16
C VAL A 360 -9.15 13.44 15.05
N PRO A 361 -9.30 13.12 16.34
CA PRO A 361 -10.36 13.68 17.19
C PRO A 361 -10.37 15.21 17.34
N SER A 362 -9.20 15.83 17.22
CA SER A 362 -9.02 17.29 17.27
C SER A 362 -9.54 18.01 16.02
N LYS A 363 -9.74 17.33 14.88
CA LYS A 363 -10.37 17.91 13.68
C LYS A 363 -11.86 18.21 13.90
N GLY A 364 -12.50 17.54 14.86
CA GLY A 364 -13.94 17.66 15.13
C GLY A 364 -14.85 16.93 14.15
N TYR A 365 -14.28 16.11 13.27
CA TYR A 365 -15.03 15.26 12.37
C TYR A 365 -14.30 13.92 12.12
N LEU A 366 -15.08 12.93 11.70
CA LEU A 366 -14.62 11.73 11.01
C LEU A 366 -15.24 11.78 9.61
N ASN A 367 -14.42 11.86 8.56
CA ASN A 367 -14.91 11.69 7.19
C ASN A 367 -14.78 10.21 6.85
N MET A 368 -15.89 9.47 6.73
CA MET A 368 -15.83 8.04 6.38
C MET A 368 -15.59 7.88 4.87
N VAL A 369 -14.34 8.12 4.48
CA VAL A 369 -13.76 7.89 3.16
C VAL A 369 -12.44 7.14 3.36
N LEU A 370 -12.09 6.27 2.42
CA LEU A 370 -10.78 5.62 2.38
C LEU A 370 -9.91 6.39 1.38
N ASP A 371 -9.25 7.44 1.87
CA ASP A 371 -8.46 8.38 1.06
C ASP A 371 -6.94 8.26 1.28
N GLU A 372 -6.49 7.17 1.92
CA GLU A 372 -5.10 6.93 2.36
C GLU A 372 -4.65 5.49 2.08
N GLY A 373 -3.37 5.19 2.32
CA GLY A 373 -2.78 3.88 2.02
C GLY A 373 -1.89 3.83 0.78
N LYS A 374 -1.49 4.99 0.24
CA LYS A 374 -0.65 5.07 -0.97
C LYS A 374 0.68 4.29 -0.78
N PRO A 375 1.09 3.40 -1.70
CA PRO A 375 2.38 2.72 -1.66
C PRO A 375 3.57 3.67 -1.55
N ILE A 376 3.57 4.77 -2.32
CA ILE A 376 4.52 5.87 -2.17
C ILE A 376 3.76 7.20 -2.08
N ASN A 377 3.97 7.96 -0.99
CA ASN A 377 3.44 9.32 -0.84
C ASN A 377 4.56 10.34 -0.62
N VAL A 378 4.70 11.29 -1.54
CA VAL A 378 5.63 12.42 -1.43
C VAL A 378 4.85 13.68 -1.10
N ASP A 379 4.99 14.17 0.13
CA ASP A 379 4.44 15.47 0.53
C ASP A 379 5.30 16.64 0.06
N GLU A 380 4.74 17.85 0.13
CA GLU A 380 5.35 19.08 -0.39
C GLU A 380 6.53 19.59 0.46
N THR A 381 7.54 20.17 -0.19
CA THR A 381 8.73 20.75 0.46
C THR A 381 8.77 22.28 0.34
N GLY A 382 9.47 22.94 1.26
CA GLY A 382 9.86 24.35 1.14
C GLY A 382 11.23 24.57 0.49
N ASP A 383 12.03 23.51 0.31
CA ASP A 383 13.31 23.58 -0.40
C ASP A 383 13.07 23.68 -1.92
N VAL A 384 13.83 24.54 -2.60
CA VAL A 384 13.69 24.83 -4.05
C VAL A 384 14.79 24.22 -4.92
N ASP A 385 15.81 23.63 -4.31
CA ASP A 385 17.04 23.17 -4.97
C ASP A 385 17.54 21.88 -4.30
N MET A 386 16.88 20.78 -4.64
CA MET A 386 17.23 19.41 -4.28
C MET A 386 16.99 18.50 -5.48
N THR A 387 17.70 17.38 -5.59
CA THR A 387 17.50 16.37 -6.65
C THR A 387 16.98 15.09 -6.02
N THR A 388 15.93 14.47 -6.59
CA THR A 388 15.23 13.34 -5.96
C THR A 388 14.75 12.32 -7.00
N ARG A 389 14.59 11.05 -6.61
CA ARG A 389 14.22 9.99 -7.57
C ARG A 389 13.31 8.90 -6.99
N ILE A 390 12.41 8.40 -7.84
CA ILE A 390 11.63 7.17 -7.66
C ILE A 390 11.80 6.30 -8.91
N THR A 391 12.57 5.21 -8.84
CA THR A 391 12.91 4.42 -10.04
C THR A 391 12.86 2.89 -9.88
N ASN A 392 12.56 2.14 -10.94
CA ASN A 392 12.60 0.67 -10.92
C ASN A 392 11.74 -0.01 -9.83
N ASN A 393 10.72 0.63 -9.29
CA ASN A 393 9.84 0.01 -8.29
C ASN A 393 8.71 -0.79 -8.97
N VAL A 394 8.42 -1.98 -8.45
CA VAL A 394 7.19 -2.73 -8.77
C VAL A 394 6.15 -2.35 -7.73
N ILE A 395 5.02 -1.78 -8.17
CA ILE A 395 3.91 -1.37 -7.30
C ILE A 395 2.63 -2.07 -7.76
N ALA A 396 2.01 -2.86 -6.88
CA ALA A 396 0.86 -3.68 -7.24
C ALA A 396 -0.29 -3.59 -6.24
N TYR A 397 -1.51 -3.84 -6.72
CA TYR A 397 -2.71 -4.01 -5.89
C TYR A 397 -2.96 -2.83 -4.93
N SER A 398 -2.85 -1.60 -5.46
CA SER A 398 -3.15 -0.38 -4.71
C SER A 398 -4.64 -0.06 -4.80
N GLY A 399 -5.31 0.09 -3.65
CA GLY A 399 -6.71 0.56 -3.57
C GLY A 399 -6.87 2.08 -3.70
N ILE A 400 -5.77 2.82 -3.89
CA ILE A 400 -5.72 4.25 -4.20
C ILE A 400 -4.43 4.53 -5.00
N ASP A 401 -4.01 5.79 -5.13
CA ASP A 401 -2.79 6.18 -5.88
C ASP A 401 -1.58 5.30 -5.55
N ALA A 402 -1.01 4.66 -6.58
CA ALA A 402 0.23 3.90 -6.47
C ALA A 402 1.42 4.82 -6.09
N ILE A 403 1.52 5.99 -6.74
CA ILE A 403 2.48 7.04 -6.40
C ILE A 403 1.75 8.39 -6.38
N ARG A 404 1.60 8.98 -5.18
CA ARG A 404 1.09 10.35 -5.03
C ARG A 404 2.26 11.33 -4.85
N LEU A 405 2.27 12.35 -5.67
CA LEU A 405 3.26 13.42 -5.69
C LEU A 405 2.65 14.74 -5.22
N LYS A 406 3.46 15.55 -4.55
CA LYS A 406 3.22 16.98 -4.32
C LYS A 406 4.50 17.77 -4.61
N ASN A 407 4.39 19.09 -4.68
CA ASN A 407 5.46 19.97 -5.16
C ASN A 407 6.85 19.61 -4.61
N THR A 408 7.71 19.14 -5.53
CA THR A 408 9.05 18.58 -5.29
C THR A 408 9.93 18.96 -6.49
N PRO A 409 10.92 19.86 -6.36
CA PRO A 409 11.80 20.24 -7.46
C PRO A 409 12.78 19.12 -7.84
N ASN A 410 13.20 19.12 -9.11
CA ASN A 410 14.11 18.17 -9.76
C ASN A 410 13.83 16.69 -9.39
N LEU A 411 12.55 16.33 -9.29
CA LEU A 411 12.10 14.96 -9.06
C LEU A 411 12.07 14.17 -10.38
N GLU A 412 12.77 13.05 -10.39
CA GLU A 412 12.71 12.02 -11.43
C GLU A 412 11.79 10.87 -11.01
N VAL A 413 10.84 10.46 -11.87
CA VAL A 413 10.02 9.26 -11.68
C VAL A 413 10.15 8.37 -12.92
N SER A 414 10.90 7.28 -12.82
CA SER A 414 11.31 6.51 -14.00
C SER A 414 11.24 5.00 -13.86
N HIS A 415 11.03 4.26 -14.96
CA HIS A 415 11.16 2.79 -14.99
C HIS A 415 10.32 2.04 -13.93
N ASN A 416 9.23 2.62 -13.40
CA ASN A 416 8.37 1.93 -12.44
C ASN A 416 7.34 1.06 -13.17
N SER A 417 7.04 -0.13 -12.63
CA SER A 417 5.98 -1.03 -13.11
C SER A 417 4.80 -0.98 -12.13
N ILE A 418 3.65 -0.48 -12.59
CA ILE A 418 2.47 -0.26 -11.74
C ILE A 418 1.28 -1.10 -12.24
N TYR A 419 0.66 -1.88 -11.36
CA TYR A 419 -0.56 -2.65 -11.62
C TYR A 419 -1.62 -2.44 -10.53
N SER A 420 -2.66 -1.67 -10.82
CA SER A 420 -3.76 -1.38 -9.88
C SER A 420 -5.12 -1.65 -10.53
N ALA A 421 -5.66 -2.85 -10.31
CA ALA A 421 -6.95 -3.26 -10.87
C ALA A 421 -8.18 -2.78 -10.06
N ASP A 422 -7.96 -2.08 -8.95
CA ASP A 422 -9.02 -1.53 -8.11
C ASP A 422 -9.73 -0.33 -8.79
N PRO A 423 -11.06 -0.16 -8.65
CA PRO A 423 -11.80 0.98 -9.21
C PRO A 423 -11.35 2.38 -8.74
N LEU A 424 -10.66 2.48 -7.61
CA LEU A 424 -10.06 3.71 -7.06
C LEU A 424 -8.52 3.72 -7.16
N GLY A 425 -7.92 2.63 -7.64
CA GLY A 425 -6.47 2.43 -7.75
C GLY A 425 -5.82 3.23 -8.88
N ASP A 426 -5.67 4.54 -8.68
CA ASP A 426 -4.96 5.43 -9.58
C ASP A 426 -3.45 5.09 -9.67
N GLY A 427 -2.81 5.49 -10.77
CA GLY A 427 -1.40 5.23 -11.07
C GLY A 427 -0.46 6.25 -10.43
N ILE A 428 0.11 7.14 -11.24
CA ILE A 428 0.95 8.25 -10.76
C ILE A 428 0.11 9.53 -10.82
N THR A 429 -0.09 10.16 -9.66
CA THR A 429 -0.93 11.35 -9.52
C THR A 429 -0.18 12.48 -8.83
N ASP A 430 -0.40 13.72 -9.27
CA ASP A 430 0.07 14.92 -8.59
C ASP A 430 -1.05 15.65 -7.83
N ARG A 431 -0.64 16.51 -6.90
CA ARG A 431 -1.55 17.41 -6.20
C ARG A 431 -0.79 18.65 -5.70
N ASP A 432 -0.97 19.77 -6.37
CA ASP A 432 -0.50 21.06 -5.89
C ASP A 432 -1.46 21.68 -4.86
N VAL A 433 -0.85 22.33 -3.87
CA VAL A 433 -1.50 23.13 -2.84
C VAL A 433 -0.77 24.45 -2.59
N SER A 434 0.40 24.70 -3.22
CA SER A 434 1.28 25.83 -2.90
C SER A 434 2.35 26.24 -3.94
N GLY A 435 2.68 25.48 -4.98
CA GLY A 435 3.72 25.86 -5.96
C GLY A 435 4.04 24.87 -7.08
N SER A 436 4.81 25.35 -8.07
CA SER A 436 5.14 24.61 -9.31
C SER A 436 6.31 23.63 -9.14
N PHE A 437 6.11 22.40 -9.65
CA PHE A 437 7.11 21.34 -9.75
C PHE A 437 8.24 21.69 -10.74
N ALA A 438 9.22 22.47 -10.30
CA ALA A 438 10.36 22.86 -11.13
C ALA A 438 11.18 21.63 -11.58
N ASN A 439 11.43 21.50 -12.89
CA ASN A 439 12.30 20.46 -13.47
C ASN A 439 11.89 19.00 -13.15
N PHE A 440 10.61 18.76 -12.86
CA PHE A 440 10.06 17.40 -12.73
C PHE A 440 10.19 16.63 -14.04
N THR A 441 10.61 15.36 -13.95
CA THR A 441 10.86 14.47 -15.09
C THR A 441 10.22 13.10 -14.85
N ILE A 442 9.48 12.58 -15.84
CA ILE A 442 8.81 11.29 -15.77
C ILE A 442 9.05 10.48 -17.05
N HIS A 443 9.72 9.31 -16.97
CA HIS A 443 9.99 8.53 -18.18
C HIS A 443 10.04 7.02 -18.02
N HIS A 444 9.70 6.30 -19.09
CA HIS A 444 9.80 4.85 -19.16
C HIS A 444 9.00 4.09 -18.09
N ASN A 445 7.96 4.68 -17.51
CA ASN A 445 7.06 3.96 -16.58
C ASN A 445 6.06 3.07 -17.36
N LEU A 446 5.68 1.93 -16.79
CA LEU A 446 4.73 0.96 -17.36
C LEU A 446 3.54 0.81 -16.41
N ILE A 447 2.40 1.40 -16.76
CA ILE A 447 1.29 1.64 -15.81
C ILE A 447 -0.01 1.04 -16.33
N MET A 448 -0.55 0.05 -15.61
CA MET A 448 -1.86 -0.54 -15.90
C MET A 448 -2.79 -0.30 -14.72
N THR A 449 -3.90 0.40 -14.97
CA THR A 449 -4.93 0.68 -13.95
C THR A 449 -6.33 0.31 -14.45
N ALA A 450 -7.31 0.24 -13.55
CA ALA A 450 -8.70 -0.07 -13.92
C ALA A 450 -9.33 1.02 -14.82
N PRO A 451 -10.29 0.68 -15.72
CA PRO A 451 -11.05 1.69 -16.44
C PRO A 451 -11.77 2.65 -15.48
N ASN A 452 -11.79 3.95 -15.82
CA ASN A 452 -12.32 5.07 -15.04
C ASN A 452 -11.42 5.60 -13.88
N THR A 453 -10.26 4.99 -13.64
CA THR A 453 -9.15 5.60 -12.86
C THR A 453 -8.35 6.59 -13.71
N PHE A 454 -7.36 7.25 -13.12
CA PHE A 454 -6.22 7.86 -13.81
C PHE A 454 -5.01 6.91 -13.79
N ALA A 455 -4.47 6.60 -14.96
CA ALA A 455 -3.13 5.99 -15.05
C ALA A 455 -2.04 7.06 -14.79
N LEU A 456 -2.30 8.30 -15.28
CA LEU A 456 -1.48 9.48 -15.03
C LEU A 456 -2.41 10.69 -14.79
N GLU A 457 -2.33 11.29 -13.60
CA GLU A 457 -2.88 12.63 -13.31
C GLU A 457 -1.72 13.57 -13.02
N LEU A 458 -1.38 14.41 -14.00
CA LEU A 458 -0.18 15.26 -14.04
C LEU A 458 -0.49 16.68 -14.55
N ASP A 459 -1.64 17.24 -14.16
CA ASP A 459 -2.07 18.58 -14.58
C ASP A 459 -1.63 19.72 -13.66
N ASP A 460 -1.00 19.43 -12.53
CA ASP A 460 -0.29 20.43 -11.71
C ASP A 460 1.22 20.51 -12.05
N THR A 461 1.85 19.40 -12.42
CA THR A 461 3.25 19.28 -12.87
C THR A 461 3.46 19.76 -14.31
N LEU A 462 2.58 19.36 -15.22
CA LEU A 462 2.60 19.70 -16.66
C LEU A 462 3.98 19.53 -17.36
N PRO A 463 4.64 18.36 -17.27
CA PRO A 463 5.94 18.15 -17.89
C PRO A 463 5.87 18.23 -19.42
N ASN A 464 6.85 18.89 -20.02
CA ASN A 464 6.96 19.04 -21.47
C ASN A 464 7.69 17.83 -22.12
N ALA A 465 7.83 17.81 -23.45
CA ALA A 465 8.40 16.68 -24.19
C ALA A 465 9.90 16.37 -23.91
N ALA A 466 10.65 17.27 -23.26
CA ALA A 466 12.00 16.96 -22.76
C ALA A 466 11.97 16.26 -21.38
N HIS A 467 10.85 16.35 -20.67
CA HIS A 467 10.66 15.85 -19.31
C HIS A 467 9.59 14.75 -19.20
N SER A 468 8.90 14.40 -20.29
CA SER A 468 7.99 13.25 -20.35
C SER A 468 8.20 12.47 -21.65
N PHE A 469 8.67 11.22 -21.53
CA PHE A 469 9.00 10.35 -22.66
C PHE A 469 8.98 8.86 -22.29
N GLY A 470 8.71 7.98 -23.27
CA GLY A 470 8.79 6.52 -23.10
C GLY A 470 7.76 5.89 -22.14
N ASN A 471 6.86 6.66 -21.55
CA ASN A 471 5.84 6.14 -20.63
C ASN A 471 4.79 5.33 -21.42
N VAL A 472 4.31 4.22 -20.87
CA VAL A 472 3.29 3.36 -21.47
C VAL A 472 2.15 3.15 -20.48
N VAL A 473 0.91 3.36 -20.91
CA VAL A 473 -0.27 3.21 -20.05
C VAL A 473 -1.34 2.31 -20.67
N LEU A 474 -2.12 1.64 -19.82
CA LEU A 474 -3.31 0.85 -20.20
C LEU A 474 -4.42 1.01 -19.16
N GLY A 475 -5.66 1.18 -19.63
CA GLY A 475 -6.86 1.22 -18.78
C GLY A 475 -7.28 2.62 -18.33
N GLY A 476 -6.59 3.19 -17.33
CA GLY A 476 -6.90 4.51 -16.78
C GLY A 476 -6.66 5.68 -17.74
N ALA A 477 -7.22 6.83 -17.39
CA ALA A 477 -7.10 8.08 -18.14
C ALA A 477 -5.71 8.73 -17.98
N ILE A 478 -5.36 9.59 -18.95
CA ILE A 478 -4.20 10.49 -18.88
C ILE A 478 -4.74 11.92 -18.75
N LYS A 479 -4.22 12.67 -17.78
CA LYS A 479 -4.55 14.07 -17.52
C LYS A 479 -3.25 14.86 -17.37
N PRO A 480 -3.01 15.94 -18.14
CA PRO A 480 -3.79 16.38 -19.30
C PRO A 480 -3.80 15.32 -20.42
N ALA A 481 -4.88 15.27 -21.22
CA ALA A 481 -5.05 14.25 -22.26
C ALA A 481 -4.02 14.30 -23.41
N GLU A 482 -3.25 15.39 -23.50
CA GLU A 482 -2.17 15.61 -24.49
C GLU A 482 -0.77 15.59 -23.85
N LEU A 483 -0.62 14.95 -22.68
CA LEU A 483 0.66 14.78 -21.99
C LEU A 483 1.70 14.14 -22.94
N PRO A 484 2.82 14.82 -23.26
CA PRO A 484 3.75 14.35 -24.28
C PRO A 484 4.47 13.08 -23.85
N GLY A 485 4.89 12.27 -24.83
CA GLY A 485 5.73 11.11 -24.58
C GLY A 485 5.07 9.93 -23.87
N VAL A 486 3.73 9.94 -23.74
CA VAL A 486 2.93 8.82 -23.22
C VAL A 486 2.32 8.03 -24.37
N THR A 487 2.54 6.71 -24.35
CA THR A 487 1.93 5.75 -25.28
C THR A 487 0.74 5.09 -24.61
N ALA A 488 -0.46 5.59 -24.87
CA ALA A 488 -1.71 4.93 -24.47
C ALA A 488 -1.96 3.69 -25.32
N VAL A 489 -1.95 2.51 -24.70
CA VAL A 489 -2.30 1.25 -25.35
C VAL A 489 -3.76 0.91 -25.03
N THR A 490 -4.41 0.15 -25.91
CA THR A 490 -5.81 -0.25 -25.76
C THR A 490 -5.94 -1.77 -25.70
N ASN A 491 -7.01 -2.25 -25.05
CA ASN A 491 -7.33 -3.69 -24.95
C ASN A 491 -7.53 -4.40 -26.30
N SER A 492 -7.60 -3.65 -27.41
CA SER A 492 -7.60 -4.20 -28.78
C SER A 492 -6.21 -4.50 -29.34
N ILE A 493 -5.14 -4.12 -28.64
CA ILE A 493 -3.74 -4.35 -29.02
C ILE A 493 -3.11 -5.41 -28.10
N ILE A 494 -3.21 -5.21 -26.78
CA ILE A 494 -2.81 -6.16 -25.74
C ILE A 494 -3.81 -6.08 -24.59
N SER A 495 -4.12 -7.21 -23.94
CA SER A 495 -5.07 -7.28 -22.82
C SER A 495 -4.46 -6.96 -21.46
N SER A 496 -3.14 -6.89 -21.38
CA SER A 496 -2.35 -6.60 -20.17
C SER A 496 -0.99 -6.03 -20.57
N LEU A 497 -0.41 -5.17 -19.72
CA LEU A 497 0.99 -4.74 -19.84
C LEU A 497 1.98 -5.76 -19.24
N PHE A 498 1.46 -6.72 -18.47
CA PHE A 498 2.22 -7.71 -17.70
C PHE A 498 1.82 -9.15 -18.06
N VAL A 499 2.74 -10.11 -17.92
CA VAL A 499 2.52 -11.52 -18.33
C VAL A 499 1.41 -12.20 -17.52
N ASP A 500 1.44 -12.11 -16.19
CA ASP A 500 0.38 -12.60 -15.30
C ASP A 500 0.38 -11.78 -13.99
N PRO A 501 -0.16 -10.55 -14.00
CA PRO A 501 -0.11 -9.70 -12.82
C PRO A 501 -1.05 -10.17 -11.69
N ALA A 502 -2.02 -11.05 -11.97
CA ALA A 502 -2.85 -11.67 -10.92
C ALA A 502 -2.06 -12.74 -10.15
N GLY A 503 -1.22 -13.51 -10.84
CA GLY A 503 -0.25 -14.45 -10.25
C GLY A 503 1.09 -13.83 -9.83
N GLY A 504 1.19 -12.50 -9.69
CA GLY A 504 2.40 -11.79 -9.24
C GLY A 504 3.52 -11.67 -10.28
N ASN A 505 3.28 -12.03 -11.55
CA ASN A 505 4.27 -11.95 -12.62
C ASN A 505 4.16 -10.63 -13.40
N PHE A 506 4.89 -9.63 -12.92
CA PHE A 506 5.01 -8.29 -13.53
C PHE A 506 6.04 -8.19 -14.66
N THR A 507 6.43 -9.31 -15.27
CA THR A 507 7.26 -9.28 -16.50
C THR A 507 6.51 -8.53 -17.59
N ARG A 508 7.17 -7.60 -18.28
CA ARG A 508 6.58 -6.84 -19.40
C ARG A 508 6.03 -7.80 -20.47
N ALA A 509 4.75 -7.64 -20.81
CA ALA A 509 4.08 -8.49 -21.79
C ALA A 509 4.66 -8.32 -23.21
N SER A 510 4.61 -9.39 -24.00
CA SER A 510 4.94 -9.33 -25.43
C SER A 510 3.95 -8.42 -26.17
N GLY A 511 4.48 -7.45 -26.93
CA GLY A 511 3.67 -6.47 -27.66
C GLY A 511 3.55 -5.09 -26.98
N VAL A 512 4.13 -4.89 -25.79
CA VAL A 512 4.33 -3.54 -25.23
C VAL A 512 5.22 -2.73 -26.19
N PRO A 513 4.78 -1.53 -26.66
CA PRO A 513 5.38 -0.87 -27.82
C PRO A 513 6.68 -0.11 -27.54
N VAL A 514 6.95 0.25 -26.28
CA VAL A 514 8.20 0.93 -25.87
C VAL A 514 9.09 -0.07 -25.16
N LEU A 515 10.24 -0.37 -25.79
CA LEU A 515 11.29 -1.15 -25.15
C LEU A 515 11.93 -0.33 -24.03
N GLY A 516 12.20 -0.97 -22.89
CA GLY A 516 12.72 -0.29 -21.69
C GLY A 516 11.66 0.39 -20.83
N ALA A 517 10.38 0.37 -21.19
CA ALA A 517 9.32 0.77 -20.27
C ALA A 517 9.10 -0.29 -19.17
N GLY A 518 8.93 0.16 -17.93
CA GLY A 518 8.81 -0.65 -16.72
C GLY A 518 10.16 -0.90 -16.04
N VAL A 519 10.12 -1.69 -14.96
CA VAL A 519 11.32 -2.13 -14.23
C VAL A 519 12.23 -2.95 -15.14
N ASP A 520 13.54 -2.80 -14.97
CA ASP A 520 14.54 -3.63 -15.66
C ASP A 520 14.31 -5.15 -15.42
N ASP A 521 14.57 -5.97 -16.44
CA ASP A 521 14.32 -7.42 -16.39
C ASP A 521 15.21 -8.11 -15.32
N GLY A 522 16.41 -7.59 -15.06
CA GLY A 522 17.33 -8.07 -14.03
C GLY A 522 16.89 -7.67 -12.61
N GLU A 523 16.47 -6.42 -12.42
CA GLU A 523 15.95 -5.93 -11.14
C GLU A 523 14.63 -6.63 -10.77
N LEU A 524 13.73 -6.83 -11.75
CA LEU A 524 12.50 -7.60 -11.55
C LEU A 524 12.80 -9.05 -11.15
N LEU A 525 13.79 -9.70 -11.81
CA LEU A 525 14.23 -11.04 -11.45
C LEU A 525 14.83 -11.10 -10.04
N PHE A 526 15.58 -10.06 -9.63
CA PHE A 526 16.10 -9.92 -8.27
C PHE A 526 14.95 -9.90 -7.26
N LEU A 527 14.00 -8.98 -7.41
CA LEU A 527 12.89 -8.79 -6.48
C LEU A 527 11.97 -10.02 -6.37
N MET A 528 11.62 -10.62 -7.49
CA MET A 528 10.79 -11.83 -7.52
C MET A 528 11.52 -13.07 -6.99
N THR A 529 12.86 -13.05 -6.93
CA THR A 529 13.64 -14.09 -6.27
C THR A 529 13.77 -13.83 -4.77
N MET A 530 13.99 -12.58 -4.37
CA MET A 530 13.96 -12.18 -2.96
C MET A 530 12.61 -12.56 -2.31
N ALA A 531 11.48 -12.25 -2.96
CA ALA A 531 10.16 -12.63 -2.46
C ALA A 531 10.02 -14.15 -2.25
N ARG A 532 10.46 -14.96 -3.22
CA ARG A 532 10.45 -16.42 -3.12
C ARG A 532 11.36 -16.93 -2.00
N ASN A 533 12.55 -16.35 -1.82
CA ASN A 533 13.49 -16.72 -0.76
C ASN A 533 12.92 -16.43 0.64
N HIS A 534 12.12 -15.37 0.80
CA HIS A 534 11.37 -15.07 2.03
C HIS A 534 10.03 -15.83 2.15
N ASN A 535 9.68 -16.71 1.19
CA ASN A 535 8.40 -17.42 1.10
C ASN A 535 7.17 -16.50 1.01
N ILE A 536 7.34 -15.32 0.39
CA ILE A 536 6.28 -14.32 0.19
C ILE A 536 5.56 -14.61 -1.13
N SER A 537 4.23 -14.75 -1.07
CA SER A 537 3.36 -14.90 -2.25
C SER A 537 2.86 -13.53 -2.69
N VAL A 538 3.22 -13.09 -3.90
CA VAL A 538 2.81 -11.79 -4.45
C VAL A 538 1.50 -11.97 -5.22
N HIS A 539 0.39 -11.56 -4.62
CA HIS A 539 -0.96 -11.71 -5.15
C HIS A 539 -1.88 -10.64 -4.56
N PRO A 540 -2.97 -10.24 -5.24
CA PRO A 540 -3.99 -9.41 -4.62
C PRO A 540 -4.63 -10.21 -3.47
N ASP A 541 -5.04 -9.53 -2.39
CA ASP A 541 -5.73 -10.19 -1.28
C ASP A 541 -7.27 -10.13 -1.40
N ASP A 542 -7.77 -9.75 -2.58
CA ASP A 542 -9.18 -9.71 -2.99
C ASP A 542 -10.11 -8.98 -2.01
N TRP A 543 -9.58 -8.01 -1.25
CA TRP A 543 -10.36 -7.20 -0.32
C TRP A 543 -11.29 -6.24 -1.08
N VAL A 544 -12.52 -6.08 -0.58
CA VAL A 544 -13.52 -5.14 -1.08
C VAL A 544 -14.18 -4.46 0.10
N ALA A 545 -14.30 -3.13 0.06
CA ALA A 545 -14.97 -2.35 1.09
C ALA A 545 -16.49 -2.62 1.08
N ASP A 546 -17.07 -2.95 2.24
CA ASP A 546 -18.51 -2.87 2.45
C ASP A 546 -18.81 -1.61 3.29
N HIS A 547 -18.88 -0.48 2.61
CA HIS A 547 -19.06 0.82 3.24
C HIS A 547 -20.35 0.91 4.08
N VAL A 548 -21.40 0.15 3.74
CA VAL A 548 -22.67 0.15 4.48
C VAL A 548 -22.51 -0.61 5.80
N ARG A 549 -21.96 -1.83 5.73
CA ARG A 549 -21.72 -2.71 6.89
C ARG A 549 -20.65 -2.14 7.83
N ASP A 550 -19.58 -1.58 7.29
CA ASP A 550 -18.47 -1.02 8.08
C ASP A 550 -18.90 0.24 8.83
N ALA A 551 -19.66 1.14 8.19
CA ALA A 551 -20.22 2.31 8.86
C ALA A 551 -21.24 1.91 9.93
N GLN A 552 -22.12 0.94 9.67
CA GLN A 552 -23.07 0.44 10.67
C GLN A 552 -22.37 -0.20 11.87
N THR A 553 -21.34 -1.01 11.61
CA THR A 553 -20.48 -1.63 12.62
C THR A 553 -19.80 -0.57 13.49
N LEU A 554 -19.29 0.50 12.90
CA LEU A 554 -18.72 1.63 13.66
C LEU A 554 -19.73 2.32 14.56
N ILE A 555 -20.93 2.60 14.05
CA ILE A 555 -22.00 3.30 14.77
C ILE A 555 -22.53 2.46 15.94
N ASP A 556 -22.75 1.16 15.73
CA ASP A 556 -23.26 0.27 16.78
C ASP A 556 -22.27 0.09 17.94
N ASN A 557 -20.96 0.22 17.67
CA ASN A 557 -19.91 0.08 18.68
C ASN A 557 -19.41 1.42 19.27
N MET A 558 -20.18 2.49 19.16
CA MET A 558 -19.83 3.78 19.78
C MET A 558 -19.91 3.71 21.33
N PRO A 559 -18.77 3.78 22.06
CA PRO A 559 -18.79 3.55 23.50
C PRO A 559 -19.23 4.81 24.28
N SER A 560 -20.01 4.60 25.34
CA SER A 560 -20.49 5.67 26.24
C SER A 560 -19.38 6.37 27.06
N THR A 561 -18.18 5.77 27.10
CA THR A 561 -16.97 6.39 27.65
C THR A 561 -16.43 7.52 26.77
N VAL A 562 -16.70 7.47 25.46
CA VAL A 562 -16.27 8.48 24.47
C VAL A 562 -17.43 9.41 24.12
N PHE A 563 -18.62 8.86 23.84
CA PHE A 563 -19.77 9.62 23.34
C PHE A 563 -20.89 9.77 24.37
N THR A 564 -21.50 10.95 24.43
CA THR A 564 -22.56 11.27 25.41
C THR A 564 -23.97 10.89 24.93
N SER A 565 -24.13 10.46 23.68
CA SER A 565 -25.41 10.07 23.08
C SER A 565 -25.20 9.24 21.81
N ARG A 566 -26.28 8.62 21.29
CA ARG A 566 -26.27 7.96 19.97
C ARG A 566 -26.17 8.92 18.77
N GLY A 567 -26.07 10.23 19.03
CA GLY A 567 -26.08 11.28 18.03
C GLY A 567 -27.45 11.63 17.42
N GLN A 568 -27.42 12.60 16.52
CA GLN A 568 -28.53 13.02 15.66
C GLN A 568 -28.08 12.98 14.20
N LEU A 569 -28.85 12.33 13.33
CA LEU A 569 -28.61 12.36 11.88
C LEU A 569 -29.01 13.72 11.31
N GLY A 570 -28.20 14.24 10.39
CA GLY A 570 -28.49 15.45 9.63
C GLY A 570 -27.61 15.54 8.39
N GLN A 571 -27.84 16.56 7.56
CA GLN A 571 -26.97 16.86 6.43
C GLN A 571 -25.56 17.23 6.95
N SER A 572 -24.51 16.72 6.31
CA SER A 572 -23.13 17.05 6.65
C SER A 572 -22.83 18.53 6.36
N ALA A 573 -22.10 19.18 7.26
CA ALA A 573 -21.56 20.52 7.09
C ALA A 573 -20.22 20.50 6.33
N LEU A 574 -19.43 19.42 6.50
CA LEU A 574 -18.19 19.20 5.75
C LEU A 574 -18.45 18.84 4.28
N GLU A 575 -19.43 17.95 4.05
CA GLU A 575 -19.69 17.30 2.77
C GLU A 575 -21.19 17.40 2.41
N PRO A 576 -21.69 18.55 1.93
CA PRO A 576 -23.13 18.85 1.88
C PRO A 576 -24.02 17.95 1.01
N HIS A 577 -23.45 16.97 0.31
CA HIS A 577 -24.14 15.94 -0.45
C HIS A 577 -24.34 14.62 0.33
N ARG A 578 -23.74 14.50 1.52
CA ARG A 578 -23.82 13.31 2.39
C ARG A 578 -24.51 13.61 3.72
N MET A 579 -24.98 12.56 4.37
CA MET A 579 -25.47 12.59 5.74
C MET A 579 -24.32 12.46 6.74
N ALA A 580 -24.49 13.06 7.91
CA ALA A 580 -23.58 12.92 9.04
C ALA A 580 -24.33 12.63 10.34
N LEU A 581 -23.65 11.96 11.26
CA LEU A 581 -24.10 11.75 12.62
C LEU A 581 -23.41 12.75 13.57
N TYR A 582 -24.18 13.67 14.14
CA TYR A 582 -23.69 14.69 15.08
C TYR A 582 -23.75 14.18 16.51
N VAL A 583 -22.58 14.04 17.16
CA VAL A 583 -22.45 13.39 18.47
C VAL A 583 -21.70 14.27 19.47
N GLY A 584 -22.11 14.22 20.74
CA GLY A 584 -21.40 14.88 21.84
C GLY A 584 -20.27 14.02 22.39
N VAL A 585 -19.16 14.64 22.78
CA VAL A 585 -17.97 13.96 23.33
C VAL A 585 -17.90 14.13 24.84
N ASN A 586 -17.53 13.07 25.56
CA ASN A 586 -17.35 13.07 27.01
C ASN A 586 -16.23 14.06 27.41
N ALA A 587 -16.46 14.85 28.47
CA ALA A 587 -15.52 15.88 28.94
C ALA A 587 -14.11 15.34 29.26
N THR A 588 -14.01 14.15 29.84
CA THR A 588 -12.72 13.50 30.13
C THR A 588 -11.96 13.19 28.84
N TRP A 589 -12.65 12.58 27.87
CA TRP A 589 -12.05 12.16 26.61
C TRP A 589 -11.69 13.38 25.74
N LYS A 590 -12.53 14.43 25.76
CA LYS A 590 -12.23 15.73 25.18
C LYS A 590 -10.92 16.32 25.71
N GLN A 591 -10.67 16.21 27.02
CA GLN A 591 -9.45 16.69 27.65
C GLN A 591 -8.23 15.83 27.30
N GLU A 592 -8.36 14.49 27.30
CA GLU A 592 -7.24 13.58 27.01
C GLU A 592 -6.78 13.65 25.55
N TYR A 593 -7.71 13.73 24.59
CA TYR A 593 -7.42 13.67 23.15
C TYR A 593 -7.49 15.03 22.42
N GLY A 594 -7.69 16.13 23.15
CA GLY A 594 -7.84 17.47 22.58
C GLY A 594 -9.02 17.58 21.59
N ALA A 595 -10.06 16.77 21.80
CA ALA A 595 -11.15 16.63 20.84
C ALA A 595 -12.07 17.86 20.81
N ALA A 596 -12.79 18.03 19.69
CA ALA A 596 -13.92 18.96 19.66
C ALA A 596 -15.06 18.47 20.60
N ALA A 597 -15.86 19.41 21.12
CA ALA A 597 -16.96 19.10 22.05
C ALA A 597 -18.11 18.32 21.39
N SER A 598 -18.28 18.51 20.09
CA SER A 598 -19.12 17.72 19.19
C SER A 598 -18.26 17.16 18.07
N GLN A 599 -18.58 15.97 17.58
CA GLN A 599 -17.99 15.41 16.36
C GLN A 599 -19.06 15.28 15.29
N GLU A 600 -18.67 15.57 14.05
CA GLU A 600 -19.44 15.28 12.85
C GLU A 600 -18.90 13.97 12.24
N LEU A 601 -19.67 12.89 12.29
CA LEU A 601 -19.29 11.62 11.67
C LEU A 601 -19.96 11.55 10.29
N VAL A 602 -19.26 11.99 9.24
CA VAL A 602 -19.78 12.00 7.86
C VAL A 602 -19.82 10.57 7.36
N LEU A 603 -21.00 10.10 6.96
CA LEU A 603 -21.24 8.72 6.54
C LEU A 603 -20.75 8.49 5.08
N PRO A 604 -20.44 7.25 4.67
CA PRO A 604 -20.10 6.94 3.29
C PRO A 604 -21.26 7.23 2.33
N GLU A 605 -20.96 7.49 1.06
CA GLU A 605 -21.98 7.76 0.04
C GLU A 605 -22.93 6.57 -0.18
N ASP A 606 -22.41 5.33 -0.14
CA ASP A 606 -23.22 4.11 -0.20
C ASP A 606 -24.20 3.99 0.97
N TYR A 607 -23.74 4.31 2.19
CA TYR A 607 -24.60 4.31 3.38
C TYR A 607 -25.69 5.38 3.26
N CYS A 608 -25.36 6.57 2.76
CA CYS A 608 -26.35 7.63 2.51
C CYS A 608 -27.40 7.20 1.47
N THR A 609 -26.95 6.63 0.36
CA THR A 609 -27.80 6.11 -0.72
C THR A 609 -28.74 5.00 -0.22
N TRP A 610 -28.22 4.07 0.57
CA TRP A 610 -29.02 3.03 1.22
C TRP A 610 -30.04 3.62 2.21
N LEU A 611 -29.61 4.57 3.06
CA LEU A 611 -30.44 5.17 4.09
C LEU A 611 -31.61 5.95 3.49
N ASP A 612 -31.38 6.74 2.44
CA ASP A 612 -32.41 7.48 1.73
C ASP A 612 -33.43 6.55 1.07
N ALA A 613 -32.96 5.46 0.44
CA ALA A 613 -33.83 4.45 -0.14
C ALA A 613 -34.70 3.74 0.92
N ALA A 614 -34.13 3.41 2.08
CA ALA A 614 -34.86 2.83 3.20
C ALA A 614 -35.87 3.81 3.81
N ALA A 615 -35.49 5.08 4.01
CA ALA A 615 -36.34 6.14 4.55
C ALA A 615 -37.50 6.50 3.61
N ALA A 616 -37.27 6.50 2.29
CA ALA A 616 -38.32 6.71 1.30
C ALA A 616 -39.34 5.56 1.29
N ARG A 617 -38.89 4.32 1.50
CA ARG A 617 -39.73 3.12 1.40
C ARG A 617 -40.49 2.77 2.69
N TYR A 618 -39.83 2.78 3.83
CA TYR A 618 -40.37 2.21 5.06
C TYR A 618 -40.91 3.29 6.00
N LYS A 619 -42.15 3.12 6.45
CA LYS A 619 -42.84 3.99 7.41
C LYS A 619 -43.38 3.20 8.59
N GLN A 620 -43.54 3.87 9.73
CA GLN A 620 -44.25 3.35 10.89
C GLN A 620 -45.71 2.99 10.54
N ALA A 621 -46.39 2.19 11.37
CA ALA A 621 -47.76 1.73 11.09
C ALA A 621 -48.80 2.86 10.98
N ASN A 622 -48.52 4.02 11.59
CA ASN A 622 -49.31 5.26 11.51
C ASN A 622 -48.99 6.13 10.27
N GLY A 623 -48.03 5.72 9.42
CA GLY A 623 -47.54 6.45 8.25
C GLY A 623 -46.43 7.47 8.51
N SER A 624 -45.93 7.63 9.75
CA SER A 624 -44.83 8.55 10.05
C SER A 624 -43.46 7.97 9.69
N ASP A 625 -42.48 8.86 9.52
CA ASP A 625 -41.07 8.49 9.40
C ASP A 625 -40.56 7.83 10.68
N TYR A 626 -39.52 7.00 10.57
CA TYR A 626 -38.83 6.42 11.72
C TYR A 626 -37.85 7.43 12.35
N ASN A 627 -37.69 7.35 13.67
CA ASN A 627 -36.74 8.17 14.44
C ASN A 627 -35.28 7.84 14.12
N TRP A 628 -35.04 6.60 13.66
CA TRP A 628 -33.75 6.06 13.26
C TRP A 628 -33.98 4.88 12.33
N ILE A 629 -33.14 4.70 11.32
CA ILE A 629 -33.13 3.52 10.45
C ILE A 629 -31.73 2.92 10.51
N ARG A 630 -31.65 1.63 10.86
CA ARG A 630 -30.42 0.88 11.09
C ARG A 630 -30.28 -0.23 10.06
N HIS A 631 -29.08 -0.37 9.49
CA HIS A 631 -28.75 -1.49 8.62
C HIS A 631 -28.62 -2.77 9.45
N GLY A 632 -29.17 -3.87 8.94
CA GLY A 632 -29.20 -5.14 9.65
C GLY A 632 -27.85 -5.85 9.73
N ASP A 633 -26.90 -5.50 8.85
CA ASP A 633 -25.56 -6.08 8.86
C ASP A 633 -24.61 -5.27 9.73
N SER A 634 -24.12 -5.88 10.81
CA SER A 634 -23.03 -5.35 11.62
C SER A 634 -22.45 -6.37 12.58
N VAL A 635 -21.26 -6.05 13.10
CA VAL A 635 -20.61 -6.82 14.16
C VAL A 635 -20.62 -6.05 15.48
N LEU A 636 -20.86 -6.72 16.60
CA LEU A 636 -21.00 -6.11 17.93
C LEU A 636 -19.91 -6.59 18.89
N ALA A 637 -19.09 -5.69 19.41
CA ALA A 637 -18.24 -5.88 20.59
C ALA A 637 -18.82 -5.19 21.85
N LEU A 638 -19.86 -4.37 21.70
CA LEU A 638 -20.60 -3.69 22.77
C LEU A 638 -22.10 -4.05 22.72
N ASP A 639 -22.79 -3.81 23.83
CA ASP A 639 -24.25 -3.94 23.93
C ASP A 639 -24.97 -3.02 22.94
N TYR A 640 -26.01 -3.55 22.30
CA TYR A 640 -26.88 -2.77 21.39
C TYR A 640 -28.31 -2.69 21.94
N ALA A 641 -28.89 -1.49 21.90
CA ALA A 641 -30.27 -1.26 22.35
C ALA A 641 -31.05 -0.42 21.33
N ALA A 642 -31.98 -1.07 20.63
CA ALA A 642 -32.99 -0.41 19.81
C ALA A 642 -33.95 0.42 20.69
N ARG A 643 -34.66 1.38 20.08
CA ARG A 643 -35.68 2.19 20.77
C ARG A 643 -37.00 2.18 20.02
N SER A 644 -38.07 2.50 20.74
CA SER A 644 -39.40 2.65 20.15
C SER A 644 -39.42 3.73 19.07
N GLY A 645 -40.07 3.43 17.95
CA GLY A 645 -40.08 4.27 16.74
C GLY A 645 -38.79 4.27 15.92
N ASP A 646 -37.79 3.43 16.24
CA ASP A 646 -36.68 3.11 15.33
C ASP A 646 -37.06 1.95 14.37
N LEU A 647 -36.26 1.71 13.33
CA LEU A 647 -36.37 0.58 12.40
C LEU A 647 -35.01 -0.15 12.26
N SER A 648 -35.03 -1.49 12.30
CA SER A 648 -33.95 -2.37 11.84
C SER A 648 -34.29 -2.96 10.46
N VAL A 649 -33.41 -2.86 9.47
CA VAL A 649 -33.64 -3.37 8.10
C VAL A 649 -32.65 -4.48 7.77
N TYR A 650 -33.14 -5.71 7.71
CA TYR A 650 -32.40 -6.86 7.20
C TYR A 650 -32.71 -7.08 5.72
N VAL A 651 -31.76 -7.54 4.92
CA VAL A 651 -31.92 -7.86 3.50
C VAL A 651 -31.53 -9.31 3.24
N VAL A 652 -32.34 -10.03 2.48
CA VAL A 652 -32.05 -11.38 1.99
C VAL A 652 -31.88 -11.33 0.47
N GLN A 653 -30.71 -11.74 -0.02
CA GLN A 653 -30.42 -11.86 -1.45
C GLN A 653 -30.49 -13.33 -1.91
N THR A 654 -29.96 -14.25 -1.10
CA THR A 654 -29.99 -15.70 -1.34
C THR A 654 -30.11 -16.45 0.00
N PRO A 655 -30.37 -17.77 0.04
CA PRO A 655 -30.28 -18.58 1.26
C PRO A 655 -28.93 -18.51 2.01
N HIS A 656 -27.85 -18.07 1.35
CA HIS A 656 -26.51 -17.97 1.92
C HIS A 656 -25.96 -16.52 1.93
N THR A 657 -26.77 -15.55 1.52
CA THR A 657 -26.36 -14.14 1.37
C THR A 657 -27.46 -13.26 1.91
N TYR A 658 -27.32 -12.88 3.18
CA TYR A 658 -28.25 -12.05 3.91
C TYR A 658 -27.51 -11.28 5.00
N THR A 659 -28.06 -10.13 5.38
CA THR A 659 -27.48 -9.25 6.41
C THR A 659 -27.71 -9.82 7.81
N GLN A 660 -26.70 -9.79 8.69
CA GLN A 660 -26.80 -10.27 10.07
C GLN A 660 -26.15 -9.29 11.05
N THR A 661 -26.83 -9.05 12.18
CA THR A 661 -26.21 -8.41 13.36
C THR A 661 -25.64 -9.50 14.26
N ARG A 662 -24.32 -9.60 14.42
CA ARG A 662 -23.71 -10.65 15.26
C ARG A 662 -22.68 -10.15 16.25
N LYS A 663 -22.54 -10.81 17.39
CA LYS A 663 -21.40 -10.58 18.28
C LYS A 663 -20.06 -10.87 17.59
N LEU A 664 -19.04 -10.11 17.96
CA LEU A 664 -17.64 -10.41 17.67
C LEU A 664 -17.24 -11.65 18.48
N ALA A 665 -16.55 -12.61 17.85
CA ALA A 665 -16.11 -13.83 18.55
C ALA A 665 -15.13 -13.50 19.70
N GLN A 666 -14.27 -12.50 19.51
CA GLN A 666 -13.28 -11.99 20.46
C GLN A 666 -13.79 -10.78 21.28
N ALA A 667 -15.10 -10.66 21.49
CA ALA A 667 -15.66 -9.66 22.40
C ALA A 667 -15.10 -9.84 23.83
N GLN A 668 -14.74 -8.74 24.49
CA GLN A 668 -14.12 -8.78 25.83
C GLN A 668 -15.10 -9.08 26.98
N SER A 669 -16.40 -8.97 26.70
CA SER A 669 -17.51 -9.19 27.62
C SER A 669 -18.68 -9.81 26.84
N PRO A 670 -19.66 -10.42 27.52
CA PRO A 670 -20.94 -10.77 26.89
C PRO A 670 -21.57 -9.55 26.21
N VAL A 671 -22.14 -9.77 25.03
CA VAL A 671 -22.84 -8.78 24.22
C VAL A 671 -24.33 -9.00 24.35
N HIS A 672 -25.02 -8.02 24.91
CA HIS A 672 -26.46 -8.03 25.12
C HIS A 672 -27.19 -7.19 24.06
N VAL A 673 -28.26 -7.73 23.48
CA VAL A 673 -29.12 -7.02 22.53
C VAL A 673 -30.50 -6.77 23.14
N VAL A 674 -30.98 -5.53 23.08
CA VAL A 674 -32.34 -5.14 23.46
C VAL A 674 -33.12 -4.74 22.22
N LEU A 675 -34.21 -5.47 21.94
CA LEU A 675 -35.12 -5.24 20.82
C LEU A 675 -36.27 -4.30 21.23
N ALA A 676 -36.56 -3.34 20.35
CA ALA A 676 -37.68 -2.40 20.40
C ALA A 676 -37.87 -1.79 18.99
N GLY A 677 -38.92 -0.99 18.78
CA GLY A 677 -39.22 -0.45 17.45
C GLY A 677 -39.55 -1.53 16.44
N ASP A 678 -39.45 -1.23 15.15
CA ASP A 678 -39.84 -2.15 14.08
C ASP A 678 -38.64 -2.90 13.47
N ALA A 679 -38.93 -4.05 12.87
CA ALA A 679 -38.02 -4.74 11.97
C ALA A 679 -38.65 -4.97 10.60
N VAL A 680 -37.85 -4.76 9.55
CA VAL A 680 -38.14 -5.18 8.18
C VAL A 680 -37.14 -6.25 7.78
N ILE A 681 -37.62 -7.33 7.15
CA ILE A 681 -36.78 -8.23 6.35
C ILE A 681 -37.18 -8.05 4.89
N ASP A 682 -36.28 -7.46 4.11
CA ASP A 682 -36.46 -7.20 2.69
C ASP A 682 -36.00 -8.40 1.86
N MET A 683 -36.96 -9.07 1.22
CA MET A 683 -36.78 -10.23 0.37
C MET A 683 -37.18 -9.95 -1.09
N ARG A 684 -37.42 -8.69 -1.47
CA ARG A 684 -37.95 -8.35 -2.81
C ARG A 684 -37.04 -8.76 -3.96
N ASN A 685 -35.74 -8.74 -3.71
CA ASN A 685 -34.69 -9.17 -4.65
C ASN A 685 -34.12 -10.55 -4.29
N ALA A 686 -34.76 -11.29 -3.36
CA ALA A 686 -34.29 -12.61 -2.96
C ALA A 686 -34.47 -13.62 -4.10
N THR A 687 -33.44 -14.40 -4.36
CA THR A 687 -33.42 -15.44 -5.40
C THR A 687 -33.01 -16.79 -4.81
N GLY A 688 -33.44 -17.88 -5.45
CA GLY A 688 -33.08 -19.24 -5.02
C GLY A 688 -33.65 -19.65 -3.65
N LEU A 689 -34.68 -18.96 -3.14
CA LEU A 689 -35.31 -19.30 -1.86
C LEU A 689 -35.84 -20.74 -1.85
N MET A 690 -35.57 -21.46 -0.77
CA MET A 690 -36.07 -22.82 -0.53
C MET A 690 -37.03 -22.83 0.66
N SER A 691 -38.01 -23.72 0.64
CA SER A 691 -38.90 -23.96 1.78
C SER A 691 -38.10 -24.47 2.99
N CYS A 692 -38.55 -24.17 4.20
CA CYS A 692 -37.85 -24.47 5.46
C CYS A 692 -36.46 -23.80 5.59
N THR A 693 -36.19 -22.70 4.87
CA THR A 693 -34.93 -21.95 5.06
C THR A 693 -35.02 -21.07 6.30
N ALA A 694 -33.95 -21.09 7.10
CA ALA A 694 -33.76 -20.23 8.26
C ALA A 694 -32.71 -19.14 7.98
N PHE A 695 -32.92 -17.95 8.54
CA PHE A 695 -32.03 -16.80 8.47
C PHE A 695 -31.81 -16.23 9.87
N ASP A 696 -30.55 -16.15 10.30
CA ASP A 696 -30.19 -15.69 11.64
C ASP A 696 -29.93 -14.19 11.60
N LEU A 697 -30.95 -13.40 11.94
CA LEU A 697 -30.94 -11.94 11.82
C LEU A 697 -30.09 -11.28 12.93
N VAL A 698 -30.16 -11.83 14.14
CA VAL A 698 -29.38 -11.38 15.30
C VAL A 698 -28.77 -12.58 16.00
N VAL A 699 -27.48 -12.51 16.35
CA VAL A 699 -26.77 -13.51 17.17
C VAL A 699 -25.99 -12.80 18.29
N ALA A 700 -26.38 -13.00 19.55
CA ALA A 700 -25.79 -12.32 20.71
C ALA A 700 -25.70 -13.25 21.93
N ASP A 701 -24.99 -12.87 22.99
CA ASP A 701 -24.92 -13.70 24.22
C ASP A 701 -26.25 -13.71 24.97
N SER A 702 -27.05 -12.65 24.84
CA SER A 702 -28.48 -12.70 25.16
C SER A 702 -29.28 -11.68 24.36
N VAL A 703 -30.52 -11.99 24.02
CA VAL A 703 -31.47 -11.07 23.41
C VAL A 703 -32.68 -10.86 24.35
N SER A 704 -33.10 -9.62 24.51
CA SER A 704 -34.24 -9.24 25.36
C SER A 704 -35.15 -8.22 24.67
N GLY A 705 -36.36 -8.05 25.19
CA GLY A 705 -37.38 -7.21 24.55
C GLY A 705 -37.99 -7.88 23.31
N SER A 706 -38.63 -7.08 22.47
CA SER A 706 -39.26 -7.54 21.22
C SER A 706 -39.43 -6.39 20.24
N TYR A 707 -39.33 -6.66 18.94
CA TYR A 707 -39.82 -5.73 17.94
C TYR A 707 -41.34 -5.51 18.11
N GLU A 708 -41.76 -4.25 18.03
CA GLU A 708 -43.15 -3.80 18.08
C GLU A 708 -43.94 -4.28 16.85
N ARG A 709 -43.26 -4.35 15.69
CA ARG A 709 -43.77 -4.92 14.45
C ARG A 709 -42.65 -5.57 13.65
N VAL A 710 -42.92 -6.75 13.10
CA VAL A 710 -42.03 -7.40 12.11
C VAL A 710 -42.75 -7.54 10.77
N VAL A 711 -42.16 -6.95 9.74
CA VAL A 711 -42.63 -6.98 8.34
C VAL A 711 -41.64 -7.77 7.49
N VAL A 712 -42.12 -8.76 6.74
CA VAL A 712 -41.34 -9.39 5.66
C VAL A 712 -41.86 -8.83 4.33
N ASP A 713 -41.01 -8.09 3.62
CA ASP A 713 -41.32 -7.41 2.36
C ASP A 713 -40.84 -8.27 1.18
N GLY A 714 -41.66 -8.42 0.14
CA GLY A 714 -41.33 -9.22 -1.04
C GLY A 714 -41.47 -10.75 -0.92
N LEU A 715 -41.77 -11.31 0.24
CA LEU A 715 -42.07 -12.75 0.36
C LEU A 715 -43.35 -13.10 -0.45
N PRO A 716 -43.36 -14.16 -1.27
CA PRO A 716 -44.54 -14.51 -2.09
C PRO A 716 -45.74 -14.89 -1.22
N THR A 717 -46.95 -14.57 -1.67
CA THR A 717 -48.20 -14.80 -0.89
C THR A 717 -48.56 -16.27 -0.67
N SER A 718 -47.89 -17.21 -1.34
CA SER A 718 -47.99 -18.66 -1.11
C SER A 718 -46.97 -19.18 -0.07
N TRP A 719 -46.28 -18.29 0.64
CA TRP A 719 -45.32 -18.62 1.68
C TRP A 719 -45.75 -18.00 3.01
N THR A 720 -45.45 -18.71 4.09
CA THR A 720 -45.58 -18.23 5.45
C THR A 720 -44.20 -17.99 6.05
N TYR A 721 -44.15 -17.23 7.15
CA TYR A 721 -42.92 -17.05 7.91
C TYR A 721 -43.21 -17.06 9.40
N SER A 722 -42.19 -17.39 10.18
CA SER A 722 -42.16 -17.18 11.63
C SER A 722 -40.86 -16.47 12.01
N VAL A 723 -40.92 -15.62 13.05
CA VAL A 723 -39.74 -15.05 13.68
C VAL A 723 -39.74 -15.48 15.13
N SER A 724 -38.62 -16.02 15.59
CA SER A 724 -38.51 -16.60 16.92
C SER A 724 -37.15 -16.35 17.55
N VAL A 725 -37.13 -16.31 18.88
CA VAL A 725 -35.89 -16.43 19.65
C VAL A 725 -35.57 -17.92 19.79
N VAL A 726 -34.36 -18.32 19.44
CA VAL A 726 -33.82 -19.67 19.61
C VAL A 726 -32.58 -19.58 20.49
N HIS A 727 -32.47 -20.48 21.45
CA HIS A 727 -31.29 -20.61 22.32
C HIS A 727 -30.43 -21.77 21.79
N GLU A 728 -29.23 -21.46 21.29
CA GLU A 728 -28.36 -22.44 20.64
C GLU A 728 -26.99 -22.49 21.29
N GLN A 729 -26.25 -23.59 21.14
CA GLN A 729 -24.83 -23.60 21.51
C GLN A 729 -24.07 -22.66 20.59
N SER A 730 -23.22 -21.81 21.15
CA SER A 730 -22.46 -20.84 20.38
C SER A 730 -21.48 -21.57 19.44
N PRO A 731 -21.57 -21.38 18.11
CA PRO A 731 -20.55 -21.88 17.19
C PRO A 731 -19.21 -21.15 17.36
N LEU A 732 -19.18 -20.08 18.17
CA LEU A 732 -18.02 -19.28 18.54
C LEU A 732 -17.55 -19.55 19.97
N ALA A 733 -18.05 -20.60 20.63
CA ALA A 733 -17.68 -20.91 22.01
C ALA A 733 -16.20 -21.28 22.16
N ALA A 734 -15.52 -20.66 23.13
CA ALA A 734 -14.18 -21.11 23.55
C ALA A 734 -14.23 -22.37 24.42
N SER A 735 -15.42 -22.75 24.93
CA SER A 735 -15.62 -23.90 25.79
C SER A 735 -16.95 -24.62 25.52
N ALA A 736 -17.02 -25.92 25.76
CA ALA A 736 -18.25 -26.69 25.56
C ALA A 736 -19.30 -26.35 26.64
N GLY A 737 -20.21 -25.42 26.33
CA GLY A 737 -21.31 -25.03 27.22
C GLY A 737 -21.89 -23.64 26.95
N ASP A 738 -21.15 -22.75 26.30
CA ASP A 738 -21.61 -21.38 26.02
C ASP A 738 -22.79 -21.37 25.04
N THR A 739 -23.88 -20.69 25.38
CA THR A 739 -25.08 -20.53 24.54
C THR A 739 -25.22 -19.10 24.03
N VAL A 740 -25.81 -18.94 22.85
CA VAL A 740 -26.21 -17.65 22.27
C VAL A 740 -27.72 -17.61 22.03
N ASP A 741 -28.26 -16.41 22.07
CA ASP A 741 -29.62 -16.11 21.66
C ASP A 741 -29.63 -15.67 20.20
N VAL A 742 -30.47 -16.32 19.40
CA VAL A 742 -30.59 -16.13 17.97
C VAL A 742 -32.00 -15.64 17.62
N ILE A 743 -32.11 -14.51 16.93
CA ILE A 743 -33.36 -14.08 16.29
C ILE A 743 -33.40 -14.68 14.89
N ARG A 744 -34.18 -15.74 14.73
CA ARG A 744 -34.28 -16.52 13.51
C ARG A 744 -35.59 -16.24 12.78
N LEU A 745 -35.50 -15.86 11.52
CA LEU A 745 -36.60 -15.92 10.55
C LEU A 745 -36.60 -17.30 9.90
N THR A 746 -37.74 -18.00 9.91
CA THR A 746 -37.95 -19.21 9.12
C THR A 746 -39.03 -18.96 8.08
N ILE A 747 -38.78 -19.31 6.82
CA ILE A 747 -39.76 -19.22 5.73
C ILE A 747 -40.20 -20.60 5.26
N GLU A 748 -41.48 -20.75 4.93
CA GLU A 748 -42.10 -22.03 4.60
C GLU A 748 -43.04 -21.86 3.40
N SER A 749 -42.98 -22.75 2.42
CA SER A 749 -43.94 -22.80 1.32
C SER A 749 -45.24 -23.47 1.79
N SER A 750 -46.39 -23.05 1.26
CA SER A 750 -47.72 -23.57 1.66
C SER A 750 -47.94 -25.09 1.43
N ASN A 751 -46.97 -25.79 0.85
CA ASN A 751 -47.04 -27.21 0.51
C ASN A 751 -46.14 -28.10 1.38
N ASP A 752 -45.27 -27.51 2.22
CA ASP A 752 -44.32 -28.24 3.05
C ASP A 752 -44.66 -28.07 4.54
N SER A 753 -44.20 -29.01 5.38
CA SER A 753 -44.32 -28.91 6.84
C SER A 753 -42.95 -29.07 7.47
N CYS A 754 -42.35 -27.97 7.92
CA CYS A 754 -41.03 -27.97 8.54
C CYS A 754 -41.14 -28.49 9.98
N SER A 755 -40.40 -29.55 10.31
CA SER A 755 -40.40 -30.10 11.68
C SER A 755 -39.45 -29.30 12.59
N SER A 756 -39.98 -28.35 13.36
CA SER A 756 -39.19 -27.65 14.38
C SER A 756 -39.01 -28.50 15.64
N THR A 757 -37.75 -28.72 16.02
CA THR A 757 -37.35 -29.49 17.22
C THR A 757 -36.77 -28.62 18.35
N SER A 758 -36.73 -27.29 18.17
CA SER A 758 -36.22 -26.33 19.14
C SER A 758 -37.32 -25.72 20.01
N THR A 759 -37.00 -25.45 21.28
CA THR A 759 -37.82 -24.64 22.19
C THR A 759 -37.73 -23.16 21.79
N ALA A 760 -38.53 -22.77 20.81
CA ALA A 760 -38.56 -21.42 20.24
C ALA A 760 -39.74 -20.60 20.77
N THR A 761 -39.53 -19.31 21.04
CA THR A 761 -40.61 -18.37 21.41
C THR A 761 -40.93 -17.47 20.21
N THR A 762 -42.18 -17.52 19.72
CA THR A 762 -42.63 -16.76 18.54
C THR A 762 -42.96 -15.31 18.85
N MET A 763 -42.50 -14.41 17.97
CA MET A 763 -42.76 -12.97 18.01
C MET A 763 -44.07 -12.59 17.28
N PRO A 764 -44.74 -11.48 17.66
CA PRO A 764 -45.85 -10.93 16.88
C PRO A 764 -45.36 -10.45 15.51
N SER A 765 -46.09 -10.81 14.46
CA SER A 765 -45.75 -10.50 13.06
C SER A 765 -46.97 -10.02 12.28
N THR A 766 -46.74 -9.15 11.29
CA THR A 766 -47.81 -8.62 10.43
C THR A 766 -47.41 -8.66 8.96
N THR A 767 -48.11 -9.47 8.16
CA THR A 767 -47.98 -9.51 6.71
C THR A 767 -48.49 -8.21 6.09
N THR A 768 -47.64 -7.50 5.34
CA THR A 768 -48.05 -6.32 4.57
C THR A 768 -47.72 -6.51 3.09
N ALA A 769 -48.58 -7.29 2.39
CA ALA A 769 -48.49 -7.46 0.95
C ALA A 769 -48.88 -6.15 0.24
N THR A 770 -47.92 -5.24 0.08
CA THR A 770 -48.14 -3.94 -0.57
C THR A 770 -48.04 -4.10 -2.09
N ALA A 771 -49.18 -4.35 -2.73
CA ALA A 771 -49.28 -4.27 -4.18
C ALA A 771 -49.04 -2.82 -4.63
N ALA A 772 -47.86 -2.55 -5.19
CA ALA A 772 -47.59 -1.28 -5.85
C ALA A 772 -48.41 -1.21 -7.15
N THR A 773 -49.53 -0.49 -7.11
CA THR A 773 -50.36 -0.25 -8.30
C THR A 773 -49.61 0.69 -9.25
N THR A 774 -48.90 0.12 -10.22
CA THR A 774 -48.26 0.89 -11.28
C THR A 774 -49.34 1.52 -12.17
N THR A 775 -49.68 2.78 -11.91
CA THR A 775 -50.54 3.57 -12.81
C THR A 775 -49.73 3.94 -14.06
N THR A 776 -49.72 3.04 -15.04
CA THR A 776 -49.17 3.31 -16.37
C THR A 776 -50.03 4.34 -17.08
N THR A 777 -49.71 5.62 -16.91
CA THR A 777 -50.33 6.71 -17.67
C THR A 777 -49.73 6.75 -19.07
N THR A 778 -50.30 5.97 -19.99
CA THR A 778 -49.97 6.05 -21.41
C THR A 778 -50.49 7.35 -22.00
N THR A 779 -49.68 8.41 -22.05
CA THR A 779 -49.99 9.61 -22.83
C THR A 779 -49.56 9.40 -24.29
N THR A 780 -50.54 9.31 -25.18
CA THR A 780 -50.32 9.25 -26.62
C THR A 780 -49.87 10.61 -27.16
N HIS A 781 -48.76 10.59 -27.90
CA HIS A 781 -48.18 11.78 -28.51
C HIS A 781 -49.02 12.21 -29.72
N ASN A 782 -49.60 13.41 -29.67
CA ASN A 782 -50.20 14.10 -30.83
C ASN A 782 -49.66 15.53 -30.90
N GLY A 783 -49.08 15.93 -32.03
CA GLY A 783 -48.86 17.35 -32.38
C GLY A 783 -50.21 18.03 -32.67
N PRO A 784 -50.31 19.37 -32.62
CA PRO A 784 -49.54 20.35 -33.43
C PRO A 784 -48.84 21.40 -32.52
N GLY A 785 -48.20 22.51 -32.92
CA GLY A 785 -48.15 23.31 -34.16
C GLY A 785 -48.57 24.76 -33.86
N ASP A 786 -47.61 25.68 -34.04
CA ASP A 786 -47.66 27.15 -34.24
C ASP A 786 -48.37 28.15 -33.27
N ASP A 787 -47.75 29.34 -33.25
CA ASP A 787 -48.24 30.70 -32.92
C ASP A 787 -48.46 31.25 -31.48
N ALA A 788 -47.48 32.08 -31.08
CA ALA A 788 -47.58 33.53 -30.80
C ALA A 788 -48.17 34.13 -29.47
N GLY A 789 -47.36 35.03 -28.89
CA GLY A 789 -47.73 36.13 -27.96
C GLY A 789 -47.81 35.78 -26.46
N SER A 790 -47.54 36.64 -25.48
CA SER A 790 -46.94 37.99 -25.38
C SER A 790 -47.17 38.49 -23.93
N GLY A 791 -46.24 39.24 -23.33
CA GLY A 791 -46.42 39.98 -22.04
C GLY A 791 -45.73 39.32 -20.84
N THR A 792 -44.61 39.79 -20.26
CA THR A 792 -44.15 41.10 -19.71
C THR A 792 -44.59 41.42 -18.27
N SER A 793 -43.60 41.76 -17.43
CA SER A 793 -43.70 42.61 -16.20
C SER A 793 -44.28 41.97 -14.92
N ALA A 794 -43.85 42.31 -13.70
CA ALA A 794 -42.66 43.03 -13.21
C ALA A 794 -42.46 42.84 -11.67
N MET A 795 -41.27 43.28 -11.20
CA MET A 795 -40.78 43.53 -9.83
C MET A 795 -41.81 43.85 -8.70
N THR A 796 -41.47 43.56 -7.42
CA THR A 796 -40.98 44.56 -6.41
C THR A 796 -40.81 43.95 -4.99
N SER A 797 -40.32 44.76 -4.03
CA SER A 797 -39.60 44.36 -2.80
C SER A 797 -40.04 45.10 -1.51
N GLY A 798 -39.70 44.52 -0.34
CA GLY A 798 -39.61 45.19 0.97
C GLY A 798 -40.88 45.18 1.85
N ALA A 799 -40.85 45.46 3.17
CA ALA A 799 -39.75 45.62 4.15
C ALA A 799 -40.35 45.72 5.60
N ILE A 800 -39.53 46.12 6.60
CA ILE A 800 -39.84 46.50 8.01
C ILE A 800 -39.87 45.31 9.01
N GLY A 801 -39.25 45.34 10.20
CA GLY A 801 -38.35 46.33 10.82
C GLY A 801 -38.53 46.45 12.36
N GLY A 802 -37.44 46.51 13.14
CA GLY A 802 -37.48 46.75 14.60
C GLY A 802 -36.10 46.66 15.27
N LEU A 803 -35.71 47.65 16.08
CA LEU A 803 -34.32 47.90 16.49
C LEU A 803 -34.25 48.57 17.87
N VAL A 804 -33.52 48.00 18.84
CA VAL A 804 -33.06 48.65 20.10
C VAL A 804 -31.61 48.22 20.40
N ALA A 805 -30.92 48.84 21.38
CA ALA A 805 -29.48 49.13 21.27
C ALA A 805 -28.68 49.15 22.61
N GLY A 806 -27.36 48.89 22.51
CA GLY A 806 -26.31 49.21 23.49
C GLY A 806 -25.89 48.08 24.47
N VAL A 807 -24.69 48.07 25.08
CA VAL A 807 -23.51 48.96 24.93
C VAL A 807 -22.22 48.35 25.57
N LEU A 808 -21.04 48.59 24.98
CA LEU A 808 -19.64 48.56 25.50
C LEU A 808 -18.88 47.26 25.95
N VAL A 809 -17.77 47.03 25.22
CA VAL A 809 -16.36 46.76 25.66
C VAL A 809 -15.92 45.37 26.14
N GLY A 810 -14.93 44.82 25.41
CA GLY A 810 -14.00 43.78 25.84
C GLY A 810 -13.07 43.35 24.70
N ALA A 811 -11.86 43.92 24.59
CA ALA A 811 -10.93 43.62 23.51
C ALA A 811 -10.16 42.30 23.76
N GLY A 812 -10.02 41.47 22.72
CA GLY A 812 -9.22 40.25 22.75
C GLY A 812 -8.85 39.82 21.34
N ILE A 813 -7.58 39.98 20.97
CA ILE A 813 -7.06 39.62 19.65
C ILE A 813 -6.96 38.09 19.57
N VAL A 814 -7.60 37.49 18.56
CA VAL A 814 -7.33 36.12 18.12
C VAL A 814 -7.04 36.15 16.63
N ILE A 815 -5.88 35.59 16.25
CA ILE A 815 -5.41 35.50 14.87
C ILE A 815 -6.27 34.46 14.15
N ALA A 816 -6.98 34.87 13.11
CA ALA A 816 -7.76 33.96 12.26
C ALA A 816 -6.87 33.36 11.18
N ILE A 817 -6.64 32.04 11.24
CA ILE A 817 -6.08 31.26 10.13
C ILE A 817 -7.22 31.04 9.13
N ALA A 818 -7.09 31.62 7.94
CA ALA A 818 -8.11 31.56 6.90
C ALA A 818 -7.90 30.33 6.00
N PHE A 819 -8.66 29.25 6.22
CA PHE A 819 -8.84 28.21 5.21
C PHE A 819 -9.80 28.70 4.13
N LYS A 820 -9.28 28.90 2.91
CA LYS A 820 -10.05 29.41 1.77
C LYS A 820 -10.52 28.25 0.91
N HIS A 821 -11.78 27.83 1.08
CA HIS A 821 -12.42 26.90 0.15
C HIS A 821 -12.55 27.53 -1.24
N ALA A 822 -12.22 26.76 -2.28
CA ALA A 822 -12.56 27.06 -3.66
C ALA A 822 -12.74 25.76 -4.45
N ASN A 823 -14.00 25.35 -4.60
CA ASN A 823 -14.41 24.26 -5.47
C ASN A 823 -15.40 24.85 -6.49
N PRO A 824 -15.20 24.67 -7.80
CA PRO A 824 -16.36 24.72 -8.70
C PRO A 824 -16.36 23.64 -9.80
N ALA A 825 -17.29 22.69 -9.63
CA ALA A 825 -18.24 22.21 -10.63
C ALA A 825 -17.79 22.12 -12.11
N ARG A 826 -17.68 20.87 -12.60
CA ARG A 826 -17.61 20.51 -14.03
C ARG A 826 -18.75 21.15 -14.84
N ARG A 827 -18.43 21.70 -16.03
CA ARG A 827 -19.40 21.89 -17.13
C ARG A 827 -18.79 21.49 -18.47
N HIS A 828 -19.35 20.44 -19.07
CA HIS A 828 -19.10 20.11 -20.47
C HIS A 828 -19.68 21.19 -21.39
N SER A 829 -18.92 21.58 -22.42
CA SER A 829 -19.52 22.17 -23.63
C SER A 829 -18.80 21.63 -24.87
N ARG A 830 -19.58 21.12 -25.83
CA ARG A 830 -19.13 20.76 -27.18
C ARG A 830 -19.42 21.94 -28.10
N VAL A 831 -18.42 22.43 -28.82
CA VAL A 831 -18.63 23.27 -30.03
C VAL A 831 -17.73 22.73 -31.15
N ARG A 832 -18.21 22.85 -32.39
CA ARG A 832 -17.71 22.13 -33.57
C ARG A 832 -17.15 23.12 -34.60
N CYS A 833 -15.99 22.79 -35.17
CA CYS A 833 -15.54 23.08 -36.53
C CYS A 833 -15.45 24.54 -37.03
N GLN A 834 -14.23 24.95 -37.42
CA GLN A 834 -14.00 25.62 -38.71
C GLN A 834 -12.55 25.42 -39.20
N THR A 835 -12.35 25.51 -40.52
CA THR A 835 -11.15 25.09 -41.27
C THR A 835 -10.55 26.21 -42.12
N THR A 836 -9.21 26.26 -42.24
CA THR A 836 -8.39 26.87 -43.33
C THR A 836 -6.93 26.38 -43.14
N THR A 837 -6.32 25.54 -43.99
CA THR A 837 -5.60 25.83 -45.27
C THR A 837 -4.43 26.83 -45.15
N ALA A 838 -3.21 26.62 -45.68
CA ALA A 838 -2.60 25.53 -46.46
C ALA A 838 -1.05 25.72 -46.57
N ALA A 839 -0.37 24.93 -47.43
CA ALA A 839 1.03 25.04 -47.92
C ALA A 839 2.16 24.57 -46.96
N ASP A 840 3.24 23.88 -47.39
CA ASP A 840 3.56 23.31 -48.73
C ASP A 840 4.54 22.10 -48.63
N VAL A 841 4.59 21.27 -49.68
CA VAL A 841 5.31 19.96 -49.78
C VAL A 841 5.82 19.75 -51.20
N PRO A 842 7.14 19.53 -51.47
CA PRO A 842 7.74 18.17 -51.60
C PRO A 842 9.29 18.13 -51.38
N PRO A 843 10.09 17.11 -51.81
CA PRO A 843 9.95 15.63 -51.81
C PRO A 843 11.20 14.88 -51.24
N GLY A 844 11.14 13.54 -51.08
CA GLY A 844 12.34 12.79 -50.65
C GLY A 844 12.38 11.24 -50.68
N THR A 845 11.58 10.58 -51.52
CA THR A 845 11.80 9.21 -52.10
C THR A 845 12.00 7.96 -51.22
N ALA A 846 11.26 6.91 -51.60
CA ALA A 846 11.26 5.57 -50.98
C ALA A 846 12.44 4.67 -51.41
N ALA A 847 12.69 3.63 -50.61
CA ALA A 847 13.18 2.34 -51.09
C ALA A 847 12.52 1.21 -50.29
N ALA A 848 12.06 0.17 -50.98
CA ALA A 848 11.54 -1.06 -50.38
C ALA A 848 12.41 -2.24 -50.83
N SER A 849 12.56 -3.24 -49.97
CA SER A 849 12.96 -4.60 -50.37
C SER A 849 12.31 -5.61 -49.45
N ALA A 850 11.64 -6.59 -50.05
CA ALA A 850 10.95 -7.68 -49.37
C ALA A 850 11.85 -8.92 -49.23
N ASP A 851 11.27 -9.95 -48.60
CA ASP A 851 11.73 -11.35 -48.55
C ASP A 851 12.97 -11.61 -47.66
N GLN A 852 13.09 -12.76 -46.97
CA GLN A 852 12.47 -14.07 -47.21
C GLN A 852 11.86 -14.76 -45.98
N HIS A 853 10.82 -15.55 -46.24
CA HIS A 853 10.36 -16.62 -45.35
C HIS A 853 11.44 -17.70 -45.16
N THR A 854 11.60 -18.19 -43.92
CA THR A 854 11.99 -19.58 -43.68
C THR A 854 11.08 -20.18 -42.61
N VAL A 855 10.49 -21.35 -42.90
CA VAL A 855 9.60 -22.12 -42.02
C VAL A 855 10.20 -23.52 -41.87
N ILE A 856 9.75 -24.30 -40.86
CA ILE A 856 9.99 -25.75 -40.58
C ILE A 856 11.02 -25.98 -39.44
N PRO A 857 10.70 -26.78 -38.38
CA PRO A 857 9.38 -27.03 -37.78
C PRO A 857 9.40 -27.02 -36.22
N LEU A 858 8.21 -27.15 -35.61
CA LEU A 858 8.06 -27.52 -34.20
C LEU A 858 8.60 -28.93 -33.92
N GLN A 859 9.21 -29.14 -32.75
CA GLN A 859 9.49 -30.47 -32.20
C GLN A 859 8.97 -30.54 -30.77
N GLU A 860 8.15 -31.55 -30.48
CA GLU A 860 7.48 -31.75 -29.19
C GLU A 860 8.45 -32.32 -28.14
N ALA A 861 8.37 -31.80 -26.91
CA ALA A 861 8.81 -32.48 -25.70
C ALA A 861 7.66 -32.35 -24.68
N GLN A 862 6.80 -33.37 -24.56
CA GLN A 862 6.94 -34.47 -23.59
C GLN A 862 6.98 -33.95 -22.15
N GLY A 863 5.84 -34.07 -21.47
CA GLY A 863 5.60 -33.45 -20.16
C GLY A 863 6.23 -34.18 -18.99
N PHE A 864 6.37 -33.46 -17.88
CA PHE A 864 6.82 -34.01 -16.61
C PHE A 864 5.66 -34.05 -15.61
N VAL A 865 5.30 -35.26 -15.17
CA VAL A 865 4.29 -35.47 -14.12
C VAL A 865 5.00 -35.44 -12.77
N ILE A 866 4.72 -34.44 -11.94
CA ILE A 866 5.13 -34.44 -10.53
C ILE A 866 3.97 -35.01 -9.71
N ALA A 867 4.20 -36.17 -9.09
CA ALA A 867 3.23 -36.82 -8.23
C ALA A 867 3.16 -36.13 -6.87
N HIS A 868 1.97 -35.72 -6.43
CA HIS A 868 1.73 -35.35 -5.04
C HIS A 868 1.81 -36.59 -4.13
N THR A 869 2.84 -36.67 -3.30
CA THR A 869 2.83 -37.51 -2.10
C THR A 869 2.36 -36.66 -0.91
N GLN A 870 1.09 -36.84 -0.52
CA GLN A 870 0.63 -36.42 0.81
C GLN A 870 1.34 -37.27 1.86
N GLU A 871 2.14 -36.66 2.72
CA GLU A 871 2.64 -37.31 3.94
C GLU A 871 1.80 -36.83 5.13
N GLN A 872 0.94 -37.70 5.65
CA GLN A 872 0.12 -37.41 6.84
C GLN A 872 0.99 -37.49 8.11
N LEU A 873 1.39 -36.34 8.65
CA LEU A 873 1.92 -36.28 10.01
C LEU A 873 0.79 -36.23 11.05
N SER A 874 0.33 -37.41 11.47
CA SER A 874 -0.59 -37.55 12.60
C SER A 874 0.15 -37.37 13.93
N VAL A 875 -0.02 -36.21 14.58
CA VAL A 875 0.50 -35.98 15.95
C VAL A 875 -0.56 -36.38 16.97
N GLN A 876 -0.29 -37.47 17.70
CA GLN A 876 -1.01 -37.84 18.92
C GLN A 876 -0.51 -37.00 20.11
N PRO A 877 -1.39 -36.57 21.05
CA PRO A 877 -0.99 -35.75 22.18
C PRO A 877 -0.43 -36.59 23.33
N ASN A 878 0.80 -36.31 23.77
CA ASN A 878 1.36 -36.87 25.01
C ASN A 878 1.36 -35.83 26.14
N ASN A 879 0.51 -36.07 27.13
CA ASN A 879 0.67 -35.50 28.47
C ASN A 879 1.91 -36.10 29.13
N HIS A 880 2.82 -35.28 29.69
CA HIS A 880 3.17 -35.44 31.10
C HIS A 880 3.95 -34.24 31.71
N LYS A 881 3.97 -34.23 33.05
CA LYS A 881 4.55 -33.21 33.93
C LYS A 881 6.03 -33.53 34.21
N GLY A 882 6.80 -32.53 34.65
CA GLY A 882 7.97 -32.76 35.50
C GLY A 882 9.04 -31.67 35.39
N ASP A 883 9.17 -30.90 36.47
CA ASP A 883 10.30 -30.03 36.90
C ASP A 883 10.83 -28.92 35.97
#